data_AF-A0A3N2H3T1-F1
#
_entry.id   AF-A0A3N2H3T1-F1
#
_cell.length_a   1.000
_cell.length_b   1.000
_cell.length_c   1.000
_cell.angle_alpha   90.00
_cell.angle_beta   90.00
_cell.angle_gamma   90.00
#
_symmetry.space_group_name_H-M   'P 1'
#
loop_
_entity.id
_entity.type
_entity.pdbx_description
1 polymer ?
#
loop_
_entity_poly.entity_id
_entity_poly.type
_entity_poly.pdbx_seq_one_letter_code
_entity_poly.pdbx_strand_id
1 'polypeptide(L)'
;MGRAQPGEDAARIRQAGPVTVELTLLPRVACRGREITAPRLRDLLALLAGDLTTGCGTGRLVDGLWPDEQPENPVKALQILVSRARSQLGPDLIASTPAGYRLTLEPAQVDAAALLQHASAARTDDPATALAEADAGLALWDGTADDGLDPLSTLRRERRSAHRFLVRARGLALSRLGRHAEAVEPLTAAAADRPRDEEVLLELLRSESGTAGPSAALARFESYRRELRDQLGTDPGPELQAWQRETLAGERPAVRHGIPHEPNPLLGRADDIAAITQLLRRSRVTSIVGPGGLGKTRLAHSIGRDAEQPLVHFVALAGVRADADVAGHVATALAVGEARRTPGPPPPDDLTGIAEVLGAAPALLILDNCEHVLDGVAELVGALVSMTRDLRVLVTSRAPLGLSSESVYPLPELDLDTSIELFAQRARAARPDADLPADTVAALCRHLDGLPLAVELAAARVRVLSVAEIARRLTDRFALLRGGPRDAPQRHRTLQAVVDWSWHLLDEHAQAAMRALSVFPGGFTEDAARHLLGGRDTLDVLAELSGQSLLKVVDTPVGARFRMLETVREFSAARLGEAGGTARATADFLAWARDFGLAHHEPVFGPDPYTASERIRAEQDNLVTAMRLGIERADGATVAATAAALGALWTADSNYSRLAALTTEVPAVLARFHPKPEFVEVTRTAATVCATATFMLQGPRAVRSLVVLRRLPEAPPTTLVRALSTVLSALPGIDRRVLDALGASDQPLLAFVAHAVHSYWWETAGDGERALASAVRMLDAAGDSGLPWVRLMARARLGELYLQRGEPDEATRHLSVAMRVLAELAPWPDTIGIRWGLMLAALQSGAVDEAERWLAKTSPGGGEDRFDVITFDLGVRAEISLARNEIDQGLALWRQAVARQRDSGVLPLPDAPGLDAWTLELLCVTVIAHAQHGRLDLVADLVAELPPLAPPLFSESAAKVPAYLIGMAVRGTLLLTLGVLALDRGDRTGVRLVALAERLGFLRNFQPTMTPAGFRAAAEKADGPAYADAVSEYAGLGPDDLRLAALDLLSAWVPG
;
A
#
# COMPACT_ATOMS: atom_id res chain seq x y z
N MET A 1 -58.63 31.38 9.48
CA MET A 1 -57.20 31.73 9.24
C MET A 1 -56.47 30.43 8.94
N GLY A 2 -56.26 30.14 7.66
CA GLY A 2 -55.66 28.89 7.21
C GLY A 2 -55.21 29.01 5.76
N ARG A 3 -53.90 28.78 5.58
CA ARG A 3 -53.08 28.62 4.37
C ARG A 3 -53.83 28.43 3.03
N ALA A 4 -53.50 29.24 2.03
CA ALA A 4 -53.77 28.94 0.62
C ALA A 4 -52.42 28.68 -0.09
N GLN A 5 -52.26 27.46 -0.62
CA GLN A 5 -51.13 27.03 -1.44
C GLN A 5 -51.14 27.74 -2.81
N PRO A 6 -50.03 28.32 -3.27
CA PRO A 6 -49.85 28.70 -4.67
C PRO A 6 -49.22 27.50 -5.39
N GLY A 7 -50.04 26.61 -5.97
CA GLY A 7 -49.49 25.39 -6.57
C GLY A 7 -50.38 24.60 -7.53
N GLU A 8 -51.64 24.99 -7.80
CA GLU A 8 -52.54 24.14 -8.61
C GLU A 8 -53.04 24.75 -9.93
N ASP A 9 -52.84 26.05 -10.21
CA ASP A 9 -53.28 26.64 -11.49
C ASP A 9 -52.23 26.60 -12.62
N ALA A 10 -50.95 26.33 -12.32
CA ALA A 10 -49.92 26.13 -13.35
C ALA A 10 -49.89 24.69 -13.93
N ALA A 11 -50.62 23.76 -13.30
CA ALA A 11 -50.63 22.34 -13.65
C ALA A 11 -51.83 21.92 -14.53
N ARG A 12 -52.81 22.81 -14.78
CA ARG A 12 -54.00 22.52 -15.62
C ARG A 12 -53.87 22.88 -17.10
N ILE A 13 -52.73 23.41 -17.55
CA ILE A 13 -52.47 23.68 -18.99
C ILE A 13 -51.60 22.57 -19.65
N ARG A 14 -51.10 21.60 -18.90
CA ARG A 14 -50.23 20.51 -19.41
C ARG A 14 -50.91 19.16 -19.57
N GLN A 15 -52.12 19.14 -20.15
CA GLN A 15 -52.75 17.96 -20.74
C GLN A 15 -53.53 18.35 -22.01
N ALA A 16 -52.82 18.86 -23.02
CA ALA A 16 -53.23 18.71 -24.41
C ALA A 16 -52.20 17.77 -25.04
N GLY A 17 -52.65 16.73 -25.76
CA GLY A 17 -51.75 15.93 -26.59
C GLY A 17 -51.00 16.82 -27.60
N PRO A 18 -50.01 16.29 -28.35
CA PRO A 18 -49.29 17.09 -29.35
C PRO A 18 -50.31 17.82 -30.22
N VAL A 19 -50.33 19.15 -30.16
CA VAL A 19 -51.24 19.97 -30.96
C VAL A 19 -50.81 19.77 -32.41
N THR A 20 -51.52 18.90 -33.11
CA THR A 20 -51.23 18.61 -34.52
C THR A 20 -51.68 19.79 -35.37
N VAL A 21 -50.80 20.25 -36.25
CA VAL A 21 -51.14 21.23 -37.29
C VAL A 21 -52.34 20.72 -38.08
N GLU A 22 -53.46 21.45 -37.98
CA GLU A 22 -54.68 21.14 -38.74
C GLU A 22 -54.67 21.80 -40.12
N LEU A 23 -54.06 22.98 -40.27
CA LEU A 23 -53.95 23.69 -41.54
C LEU A 23 -52.47 23.90 -41.89
N THR A 24 -52.04 23.26 -42.96
CA THR A 24 -50.72 23.42 -43.58
C THR A 24 -50.84 24.35 -44.77
N LEU A 25 -49.99 25.38 -44.85
CA LEU A 25 -49.91 26.36 -45.93
C LEU A 25 -48.47 26.50 -46.45
N LEU A 26 -47.46 26.22 -45.63
CA LEU A 26 -46.07 26.49 -45.94
C LEU A 26 -45.46 25.44 -46.89
N PRO A 27 -45.27 24.16 -46.54
CA PRO A 27 -44.71 23.16 -47.46
C PRO A 27 -45.71 22.77 -48.55
N ARG A 28 -46.99 22.67 -48.21
CA ARG A 28 -48.12 22.38 -49.12
C ARG A 28 -49.41 22.93 -48.53
N VAL A 29 -50.46 23.08 -49.32
CA VAL A 29 -51.77 23.49 -48.80
C VAL A 29 -52.64 22.28 -48.49
N ALA A 30 -52.85 22.00 -47.22
CA ALA A 30 -53.68 20.89 -46.75
C ALA A 30 -54.42 21.27 -45.46
N CYS A 31 -55.65 20.78 -45.30
CA CYS A 31 -56.42 20.96 -44.07
C CYS A 31 -56.90 19.59 -43.57
N ARG A 32 -56.65 19.28 -42.29
CA ARG A 32 -56.99 18.00 -41.63
C ARG A 32 -56.54 16.78 -42.46
N GLY A 33 -55.33 16.86 -43.02
CA GLY A 33 -54.72 15.83 -43.86
C GLY A 33 -55.21 15.76 -45.31
N ARG A 34 -56.18 16.59 -45.71
CA ARG A 34 -56.67 16.66 -47.11
C ARG A 34 -55.99 17.77 -47.88
N GLU A 35 -55.39 17.42 -49.01
CA GLU A 35 -54.72 18.37 -49.90
C GLU A 35 -55.73 19.24 -50.67
N ILE A 36 -55.40 20.52 -50.80
CA ILE A 36 -56.25 21.52 -51.45
C ILE A 36 -55.53 22.04 -52.69
N THR A 37 -55.98 21.62 -53.86
CA THR A 37 -55.35 21.99 -55.14
C THR A 37 -55.98 23.22 -55.80
N ALA A 38 -57.24 23.53 -55.47
CA ALA A 38 -57.99 24.64 -56.05
C ALA A 38 -57.32 26.01 -55.74
N PRO A 39 -56.81 26.76 -56.74
CA PRO A 39 -56.00 27.96 -56.52
C PRO A 39 -56.70 29.01 -55.64
N ARG A 40 -57.94 29.38 -55.98
CA ARG A 40 -58.71 30.38 -55.22
C ARG A 40 -59.02 29.96 -53.78
N LEU A 41 -59.13 28.66 -53.51
CA LEU A 41 -59.35 28.17 -52.14
C LEU A 41 -58.06 28.25 -51.32
N ARG A 42 -56.90 27.99 -51.93
CA ARG A 42 -55.58 28.17 -51.30
C ARG A 42 -55.33 29.63 -50.95
N ASP A 43 -55.62 30.53 -51.88
CA ASP A 43 -55.47 31.99 -51.69
C ASP A 43 -56.39 32.51 -50.58
N LEU A 44 -57.63 32.03 -50.51
CA LEU A 44 -58.58 32.38 -49.45
C LEU A 44 -58.03 31.97 -48.08
N LEU A 45 -57.53 30.73 -47.96
CA LEU A 45 -56.96 30.24 -46.69
C LEU A 45 -55.69 31.00 -46.31
N ALA A 46 -54.84 31.36 -47.29
CA ALA A 46 -53.64 32.16 -47.05
C ALA A 46 -53.99 33.58 -46.54
N LEU A 47 -54.98 34.25 -47.15
CA LEU A 47 -55.44 35.57 -46.71
C LEU A 47 -56.02 35.53 -45.29
N LEU A 48 -56.76 34.46 -44.95
CA LEU A 48 -57.33 34.29 -43.62
C LEU A 48 -56.29 33.89 -42.57
N ALA A 49 -55.23 33.18 -42.96
CA ALA A 49 -54.10 32.82 -42.09
C ALA A 49 -53.11 33.97 -41.86
N GLY A 50 -53.25 35.09 -42.59
CA GLY A 50 -52.47 36.30 -42.37
C GLY A 50 -52.68 36.90 -40.98
N ASP A 51 -53.92 36.91 -40.48
CA ASP A 51 -54.29 37.30 -39.11
C ASP A 51 -55.46 36.46 -38.60
N LEU A 52 -55.17 35.51 -37.72
CA LEU A 52 -56.16 34.60 -37.12
C LEU A 52 -57.07 35.30 -36.09
N THR A 53 -56.63 36.42 -35.52
CA THR A 53 -57.33 37.08 -34.41
C THR A 53 -58.46 37.97 -34.91
N THR A 54 -58.18 38.88 -35.84
CA THR A 54 -59.17 39.79 -36.43
C THR A 54 -59.87 39.19 -37.64
N GLY A 55 -59.22 38.23 -38.31
CA GLY A 55 -59.64 37.76 -39.63
C GLY A 55 -59.38 38.77 -40.73
N CYS A 56 -60.00 38.54 -41.88
CA CYS A 56 -59.87 39.37 -43.07
C CYS A 56 -61.23 39.94 -43.50
N GLY A 57 -61.27 41.25 -43.75
CA GLY A 57 -62.48 41.95 -44.18
C GLY A 57 -62.91 41.57 -45.60
N THR A 58 -64.20 41.66 -45.89
CA THR A 58 -64.77 41.29 -47.21
C THR A 58 -64.08 42.00 -48.38
N GLY A 59 -63.76 43.29 -48.25
CA GLY A 59 -63.05 44.05 -49.30
C GLY A 59 -61.65 43.51 -49.58
N ARG A 60 -60.83 43.34 -48.52
CA ARG A 60 -59.47 42.79 -48.64
C ARG A 60 -59.45 41.35 -49.18
N LEU A 61 -60.45 40.54 -48.83
CA LEU A 61 -60.61 39.19 -49.38
C LEU A 61 -60.93 39.23 -50.87
N VAL A 62 -61.83 40.12 -51.31
CA VAL A 62 -62.16 40.29 -52.73
C VAL A 62 -60.94 40.77 -53.52
N ASP A 63 -60.27 41.81 -53.04
CA ASP A 63 -59.09 42.39 -53.71
C ASP A 63 -57.95 41.38 -53.84
N GLY A 64 -57.71 40.59 -52.80
CA GLY A 64 -56.67 39.55 -52.81
C GLY A 64 -57.02 38.32 -53.67
N LEU A 65 -58.31 37.98 -53.79
CA LEU A 65 -58.76 36.81 -54.56
C LEU A 65 -58.99 37.12 -56.04
N TRP A 66 -59.26 38.36 -56.40
CA TRP A 66 -59.52 38.79 -57.79
C TRP A 66 -58.79 40.10 -58.10
N PRO A 67 -57.44 40.07 -58.15
CA PRO A 67 -56.64 41.29 -58.35
C PRO A 67 -56.81 41.92 -59.74
N ASP A 68 -57.07 41.11 -60.78
CA ASP A 68 -57.10 41.57 -62.17
C ASP A 68 -58.52 41.79 -62.73
N GLU A 69 -59.47 40.91 -62.40
CA GLU A 69 -60.86 40.98 -62.90
C GLU A 69 -61.85 40.48 -61.85
N GLN A 70 -62.66 41.39 -61.30
CA GLN A 70 -63.65 41.08 -60.27
C GLN A 70 -64.94 40.52 -60.88
N PRO A 71 -65.60 39.52 -60.25
CA PRO A 71 -66.92 39.03 -60.68
C PRO A 71 -67.99 40.13 -60.62
N GLU A 72 -69.05 40.04 -61.42
CA GLU A 72 -70.18 41.01 -61.40
C GLU A 72 -70.78 41.24 -60.00
N ASN A 73 -70.74 40.23 -59.12
CA ASN A 73 -71.10 40.37 -57.71
C ASN A 73 -70.01 39.74 -56.82
N PRO A 74 -68.96 40.51 -56.44
CA PRO A 74 -67.80 39.98 -55.74
C PRO A 74 -68.14 39.42 -54.34
N VAL A 75 -69.07 40.04 -53.63
CA VAL A 75 -69.52 39.59 -52.30
C VAL A 75 -70.22 38.23 -52.39
N LYS A 76 -71.10 38.04 -53.38
CA LYS A 76 -71.77 36.75 -53.60
C LYS A 76 -70.79 35.67 -54.05
N ALA A 77 -69.81 36.01 -54.89
CA ALA A 77 -68.74 35.09 -55.30
C ALA A 77 -67.87 34.64 -54.11
N LEU A 78 -67.52 35.56 -53.20
CA LEU A 78 -66.81 35.24 -51.95
C LEU A 78 -67.66 34.33 -51.04
N GLN A 79 -68.95 34.62 -50.87
CA GLN A 79 -69.87 33.76 -50.10
C GLN A 79 -69.94 32.34 -50.66
N ILE A 80 -69.95 32.17 -51.99
CA ILE A 80 -69.92 30.85 -52.64
C ILE A 80 -68.60 30.14 -52.33
N LEU A 81 -67.46 30.84 -52.43
CA LEU A 81 -66.15 30.26 -52.15
C LEU A 81 -66.00 29.83 -50.68
N VAL A 82 -66.48 30.65 -49.73
CA VAL A 82 -66.51 30.32 -48.29
C VAL A 82 -67.48 29.16 -48.01
N SER A 83 -68.65 29.14 -48.65
CA SER A 83 -69.60 28.02 -48.53
C SER A 83 -68.99 26.71 -49.02
N ARG A 84 -68.25 26.77 -50.14
CA ARG A 84 -67.47 25.63 -50.67
C ARG A 84 -66.33 25.21 -49.73
N ALA A 85 -65.63 26.15 -49.13
CA ALA A 85 -64.60 25.85 -48.13
C ALA A 85 -65.19 25.13 -46.91
N ARG A 86 -66.32 25.62 -46.38
CA ARG A 86 -67.04 25.02 -45.26
C ARG A 86 -67.56 23.61 -45.57
N SER A 87 -68.07 23.37 -46.78
CA SER A 87 -68.54 22.03 -47.16
C SER A 87 -67.42 21.03 -47.37
N GLN A 88 -66.26 21.47 -47.88
CA GLN A 88 -65.12 20.59 -48.17
C GLN A 88 -64.23 20.31 -46.95
N LEU A 89 -64.05 21.30 -46.07
CA LEU A 89 -63.03 21.28 -45.00
C LEU A 89 -63.63 21.24 -43.57
N GLY A 90 -64.93 21.51 -43.44
CA GLY A 90 -65.65 21.54 -42.17
C GLY A 90 -66.39 22.87 -41.97
N PRO A 91 -67.65 22.85 -41.50
CA PRO A 91 -68.47 24.06 -41.37
C PRO A 91 -67.93 25.02 -40.30
N ASP A 92 -67.16 24.48 -39.36
CA ASP A 92 -66.55 25.14 -38.21
C ASP A 92 -65.28 25.92 -38.57
N LEU A 93 -64.57 25.56 -39.65
CA LEU A 93 -63.23 26.09 -39.96
C LEU A 93 -63.19 27.60 -40.19
N ILE A 94 -64.22 28.16 -40.83
CA ILE A 94 -64.31 29.59 -41.15
C ILE A 94 -65.52 30.18 -40.44
N ALA A 95 -65.31 31.12 -39.52
CA ALA A 95 -66.37 31.88 -38.88
C ALA A 95 -66.64 33.20 -39.63
N SER A 96 -67.90 33.60 -39.68
CA SER A 96 -68.29 34.92 -40.19
C SER A 96 -68.11 35.96 -39.08
N THR A 97 -67.54 37.12 -39.43
CA THR A 97 -67.38 38.27 -38.53
C THR A 97 -68.23 39.44 -39.04
N PRO A 98 -68.49 40.49 -38.23
CA PRO A 98 -69.27 41.65 -38.69
C PRO A 98 -68.72 42.35 -39.93
N ALA A 99 -67.41 42.20 -40.21
CA ALA A 99 -66.71 42.85 -41.32
C ALA A 99 -66.15 41.88 -42.38
N GLY A 100 -66.31 40.56 -42.22
CA GLY A 100 -65.70 39.56 -43.12
C GLY A 100 -65.69 38.14 -42.57
N TYR A 101 -64.52 37.48 -42.64
CA TYR A 101 -64.34 36.08 -42.26
C TYR A 101 -63.02 35.87 -41.49
N ARG A 102 -62.97 34.84 -40.64
CA ARG A 102 -61.73 34.41 -39.94
C ARG A 102 -61.66 32.89 -39.84
N LEU A 103 -60.46 32.35 -39.67
CA LEU A 103 -60.28 30.96 -39.26
C LEU A 103 -60.61 30.82 -37.78
N THR A 104 -61.17 29.67 -37.39
CA THR A 104 -61.48 29.33 -35.98
C THR A 104 -60.38 28.51 -35.30
N LEU A 105 -59.29 28.25 -36.02
CA LEU A 105 -58.14 27.50 -35.54
C LEU A 105 -57.26 28.36 -34.63
N GLU A 106 -56.70 27.73 -33.60
CA GLU A 106 -55.66 28.32 -32.76
C GLU A 106 -54.34 28.50 -33.55
N PRO A 107 -53.48 29.46 -33.20
CA PRO A 107 -52.23 29.68 -33.92
C PRO A 107 -51.32 28.44 -34.04
N ALA A 108 -51.29 27.58 -33.02
CA ALA A 108 -50.51 26.33 -33.04
C ALA A 108 -51.08 25.29 -34.04
N GLN A 109 -52.34 25.42 -34.46
CA GLN A 109 -52.99 24.53 -35.42
C GLN A 109 -52.76 24.97 -36.88
N VAL A 110 -52.16 26.13 -37.13
CA VAL A 110 -51.85 26.65 -38.48
C VAL A 110 -50.34 26.81 -38.61
N ASP A 111 -49.69 26.06 -39.51
CA ASP A 111 -48.22 26.05 -39.63
C ASP A 111 -47.59 27.45 -39.81
N ALA A 112 -48.23 28.31 -40.61
CA ALA A 112 -47.78 29.68 -40.86
C ALA A 112 -47.84 30.58 -39.62
N ALA A 113 -48.70 30.27 -38.65
CA ALA A 113 -48.78 30.97 -37.37
C ALA A 113 -47.92 30.28 -36.30
N ALA A 114 -47.89 28.96 -36.26
CA ALA A 114 -47.03 28.17 -35.38
C ALA A 114 -45.54 28.46 -35.61
N LEU A 115 -45.11 28.64 -36.87
CA LEU A 115 -43.74 29.07 -37.20
C LEU A 115 -43.38 30.39 -36.52
N LEU A 116 -44.29 31.37 -36.49
CA LEU A 116 -44.07 32.65 -35.82
C LEU A 116 -44.02 32.49 -34.29
N GLN A 117 -44.81 31.58 -33.73
CA GLN A 117 -44.78 31.28 -32.30
C GLN A 117 -43.44 30.66 -31.89
N HIS A 118 -42.98 29.64 -32.61
CA HIS A 118 -41.65 29.05 -32.38
C HIS A 118 -40.53 30.07 -32.56
N ALA A 119 -40.59 30.93 -33.58
CA ALA A 119 -39.61 32.01 -33.78
C ALA A 119 -39.63 33.04 -32.64
N SER A 120 -40.78 33.28 -32.02
CA SER A 120 -40.88 34.14 -30.83
C SER A 120 -40.34 33.43 -29.58
N ALA A 121 -40.66 32.15 -29.39
CA ALA A 121 -40.25 31.35 -28.23
C ALA A 121 -38.74 31.07 -28.22
N ALA A 122 -38.12 30.92 -29.41
CA ALA A 122 -36.68 30.73 -29.56
C ALA A 122 -35.84 31.99 -29.22
N ARG A 123 -36.44 33.13 -28.86
CA ARG A 123 -35.75 34.36 -28.39
C ARG A 123 -35.34 34.30 -26.91
N THR A 124 -35.09 33.12 -26.39
CA THR A 124 -34.70 32.88 -24.99
C THR A 124 -33.19 32.85 -24.84
N ASP A 125 -32.69 33.20 -23.65
CA ASP A 125 -31.27 33.09 -23.30
C ASP A 125 -30.84 31.65 -22.96
N ASP A 126 -31.80 30.75 -22.71
CA ASP A 126 -31.53 29.33 -22.48
C ASP A 126 -31.30 28.59 -23.81
N PRO A 127 -30.08 28.10 -24.10
CA PRO A 127 -29.77 27.46 -25.37
C PRO A 127 -30.53 26.14 -25.57
N ALA A 128 -30.88 25.40 -24.51
CA ALA A 128 -31.62 24.15 -24.64
C ALA A 128 -33.06 24.40 -25.14
N THR A 129 -33.75 25.37 -24.53
CA THR A 129 -35.09 25.79 -24.97
C THR A 129 -35.06 26.43 -26.35
N ALA A 130 -34.07 27.29 -26.64
CA ALA A 130 -33.93 27.92 -27.96
C ALA A 130 -33.75 26.87 -29.07
N LEU A 131 -32.96 25.82 -28.81
CA LEU A 131 -32.75 24.73 -29.76
C LEU A 131 -34.04 23.94 -30.00
N ALA A 132 -34.76 23.56 -28.94
CA ALA A 132 -36.00 22.80 -29.05
C ALA A 132 -37.07 23.55 -29.85
N GLU A 133 -37.25 24.84 -29.60
CA GLU A 133 -38.17 25.71 -30.33
C GLU A 133 -37.71 25.93 -31.78
N ALA A 134 -36.40 26.08 -32.01
CA ALA A 134 -35.84 26.21 -33.35
C ALA A 134 -36.06 24.96 -34.20
N ASP A 135 -35.76 23.77 -33.66
CA ASP A 135 -35.98 22.49 -34.33
C ASP A 135 -37.46 22.24 -34.61
N ALA A 136 -38.35 22.52 -33.64
CA ALA A 136 -39.80 22.39 -33.81
C ALA A 136 -40.34 23.32 -34.91
N GLY A 137 -39.89 24.58 -34.96
CA GLY A 137 -40.27 25.54 -35.99
C GLY A 137 -39.74 25.16 -37.38
N LEU A 138 -38.48 24.75 -37.50
CA LEU A 138 -37.86 24.35 -38.77
C LEU A 138 -38.46 23.05 -39.33
N ALA A 139 -39.00 22.17 -38.47
CA ALA A 139 -39.73 20.99 -38.91
C ALA A 139 -41.03 21.32 -39.67
N LEU A 140 -41.58 22.54 -39.52
CA LEU A 140 -42.81 22.96 -40.18
C LEU A 140 -42.61 23.33 -41.65
N TRP A 141 -41.43 23.84 -42.01
CA TRP A 141 -41.14 24.33 -43.36
C TRP A 141 -39.64 24.47 -43.59
N ASP A 142 -39.18 24.09 -44.78
CA ASP A 142 -37.79 24.15 -45.23
C ASP A 142 -37.36 25.54 -45.77
N GLY A 143 -38.27 26.52 -45.77
CA GLY A 143 -38.01 27.87 -46.27
C GLY A 143 -38.19 28.04 -47.79
N THR A 144 -38.66 27.02 -48.51
CA THR A 144 -38.92 27.09 -49.96
C THR A 144 -40.08 28.05 -50.28
N ALA A 145 -39.78 29.11 -51.02
CA ALA A 145 -40.80 30.06 -51.45
C ALA A 145 -40.96 30.05 -52.98
N ASP A 146 -42.21 30.26 -53.40
CA ASP A 146 -42.58 30.46 -54.79
C ASP A 146 -42.55 31.98 -55.10
N ASP A 147 -42.15 32.34 -56.31
CA ASP A 147 -42.01 33.75 -56.74
C ASP A 147 -43.35 34.37 -57.20
N GLY A 148 -44.46 33.66 -56.99
CA GLY A 148 -45.81 34.11 -57.30
C GLY A 148 -46.20 35.42 -56.60
N LEU A 149 -47.11 36.15 -57.24
CA LEU A 149 -47.76 37.35 -56.70
C LEU A 149 -49.10 37.04 -56.00
N ASP A 150 -49.48 35.77 -55.96
CA ASP A 150 -50.70 35.32 -55.28
C ASP A 150 -50.58 35.45 -53.75
N PRO A 151 -51.71 35.47 -53.02
CA PRO A 151 -51.70 35.60 -51.57
C PRO A 151 -50.93 34.51 -50.81
N LEU A 152 -50.87 33.27 -51.32
CA LEU A 152 -50.12 32.18 -50.68
C LEU A 152 -48.60 32.42 -50.80
N SER A 153 -48.13 32.81 -51.98
CA SER A 153 -46.74 33.19 -52.21
C SER A 153 -46.34 34.41 -51.37
N THR A 154 -47.26 35.37 -51.19
CA THR A 154 -47.06 36.52 -50.29
C THR A 154 -46.92 36.09 -48.83
N LEU A 155 -47.80 35.22 -48.33
CA LEU A 155 -47.73 34.69 -46.97
C LEU A 155 -46.39 33.96 -46.71
N ARG A 156 -45.98 33.06 -47.61
CA ARG A 156 -44.69 32.33 -47.49
C ARG A 156 -43.51 33.31 -47.45
N ARG A 157 -43.53 34.36 -48.27
CA ARG A 157 -42.51 35.41 -48.28
C ARG A 157 -42.41 36.14 -46.96
N GLU A 158 -43.54 36.50 -46.34
CA GLU A 158 -43.57 37.13 -45.01
C GLU A 158 -42.99 36.22 -43.92
N ARG A 159 -43.26 34.91 -43.99
CA ARG A 159 -42.80 33.92 -42.99
C ARG A 159 -41.32 33.54 -43.10
N ARG A 160 -40.66 33.88 -44.22
CA ARG A 160 -39.24 33.59 -44.45
C ARG A 160 -38.31 34.23 -43.42
N SER A 161 -38.65 35.43 -42.95
CA SER A 161 -37.88 36.11 -41.90
C SER A 161 -37.85 35.30 -40.59
N ALA A 162 -38.97 34.68 -40.23
CA ALA A 162 -39.08 33.81 -39.05
C ALA A 162 -38.27 32.52 -39.23
N HIS A 163 -38.36 31.90 -40.42
CA HIS A 163 -37.55 30.72 -40.75
C HIS A 163 -36.04 31.01 -40.65
N ARG A 164 -35.56 32.10 -41.26
CA ARG A 164 -34.14 32.51 -41.17
C ARG A 164 -33.71 32.78 -39.73
N PHE A 165 -34.59 33.37 -38.92
CA PHE A 165 -34.33 33.55 -37.49
C PHE A 165 -34.18 32.21 -36.76
N LEU A 166 -35.02 31.22 -37.05
CA LEU A 166 -34.94 29.88 -36.45
C LEU A 166 -33.65 29.15 -36.85
N VAL A 167 -33.19 29.25 -38.11
CA VAL A 167 -31.88 28.71 -38.54
C VAL A 167 -30.74 29.34 -37.74
N ARG A 168 -30.75 30.68 -37.57
CA ARG A 168 -29.77 31.39 -36.74
C ARG A 168 -29.81 30.93 -35.28
N ALA A 169 -31.00 30.85 -34.69
CA ALA A 169 -31.19 30.44 -33.30
C ALA A 169 -30.68 29.00 -33.05
N ARG A 170 -31.00 28.07 -33.97
CA ARG A 170 -30.51 26.69 -33.94
C ARG A 170 -28.99 26.62 -33.93
N GLY A 171 -28.32 27.33 -34.85
CA GLY A 171 -26.86 27.34 -34.94
C GLY A 171 -26.18 27.87 -33.68
N LEU A 172 -26.66 29.00 -33.16
CA LEU A 172 -26.12 29.60 -31.93
C LEU A 172 -26.33 28.68 -30.71
N ALA A 173 -27.51 28.08 -30.58
CA ALA A 173 -27.82 27.18 -29.49
C ALA A 173 -26.97 25.90 -29.52
N LEU A 174 -26.77 25.30 -30.69
CA LEU A 174 -25.91 24.13 -30.85
C LEU A 174 -24.45 24.41 -30.47
N SER A 175 -23.89 25.55 -30.90
CA SER A 175 -22.53 25.93 -30.55
C SER A 175 -22.37 26.14 -29.03
N ARG A 176 -23.32 26.85 -28.40
CA ARG A 176 -23.32 27.12 -26.94
C ARG A 176 -23.49 25.86 -26.09
N LEU A 177 -24.12 24.82 -26.63
CA LEU A 177 -24.24 23.50 -25.99
C LEU A 177 -23.03 22.59 -26.26
N GLY A 178 -22.00 23.07 -26.96
CA GLY A 178 -20.80 22.30 -27.32
C GLY A 178 -21.00 21.30 -28.47
N ARG A 179 -22.15 21.33 -29.16
CA ARG A 179 -22.48 20.45 -30.30
C ARG A 179 -21.94 21.02 -31.61
N HIS A 180 -20.64 21.28 -31.65
CA HIS A 180 -19.97 22.04 -32.70
C HIS A 180 -20.15 21.46 -34.11
N ALA A 181 -20.06 20.13 -34.28
CA ALA A 181 -20.22 19.48 -35.58
C ALA A 181 -21.59 19.74 -36.21
N GLU A 182 -22.65 19.80 -35.40
CA GLU A 182 -24.02 20.06 -35.86
C GLU A 182 -24.28 21.56 -36.07
N ALA A 183 -23.50 22.44 -35.42
CA ALA A 183 -23.65 23.88 -35.48
C ALA A 183 -23.07 24.50 -36.76
N VAL A 184 -22.04 23.89 -37.37
CA VAL A 184 -21.30 24.46 -38.51
C VAL A 184 -22.22 24.78 -39.70
N GLU A 185 -23.09 23.86 -40.10
CA GLU A 185 -23.99 24.03 -41.25
C GLU A 185 -25.00 25.17 -41.06
N PRO A 186 -25.82 25.19 -39.98
CA PRO A 186 -26.78 26.29 -39.76
C PRO A 186 -26.11 27.65 -39.51
N LEU A 187 -24.94 27.67 -38.84
CA LEU A 187 -24.18 28.91 -38.65
C LEU A 187 -23.58 29.43 -39.96
N THR A 188 -23.13 28.54 -40.86
CA THR A 188 -22.65 28.92 -42.20
C THR A 188 -23.80 29.51 -43.02
N ALA A 189 -24.98 28.91 -42.99
CA ALA A 189 -26.16 29.44 -43.66
C ALA A 189 -26.58 30.81 -43.09
N ALA A 190 -26.57 30.98 -41.76
CA ALA A 190 -26.88 32.24 -41.11
C ALA A 190 -25.83 33.34 -41.42
N ALA A 191 -24.54 32.99 -41.44
CA ALA A 191 -23.46 33.90 -41.80
C ALA A 191 -23.55 34.33 -43.28
N ALA A 192 -23.97 33.45 -44.19
CA ALA A 192 -24.19 33.82 -45.59
C ALA A 192 -25.37 34.79 -45.77
N ASP A 193 -26.45 34.63 -44.98
CA ASP A 193 -27.61 35.53 -45.01
C ASP A 193 -27.30 36.90 -44.38
N ARG A 194 -26.51 36.93 -43.31
CA ARG A 194 -26.07 38.15 -42.63
C ARG A 194 -24.55 38.12 -42.38
N PRO A 195 -23.73 38.47 -43.39
CA PRO A 195 -22.26 38.39 -43.30
C PRO A 195 -21.63 39.25 -42.20
N ARG A 196 -22.37 40.20 -41.63
CA ARG A 196 -21.90 41.14 -40.61
C ARG A 196 -22.42 40.85 -39.20
N ASP A 197 -23.05 39.69 -38.99
CA ASP A 197 -23.49 39.25 -37.67
C ASP A 197 -22.30 38.63 -36.91
N GLU A 198 -21.58 39.46 -36.14
CA GLU A 198 -20.37 39.03 -35.43
C GLU A 198 -20.64 37.95 -34.36
N GLU A 199 -21.86 37.90 -33.80
CA GLU A 199 -22.27 36.85 -32.86
C GLU A 199 -22.30 35.47 -33.54
N VAL A 200 -22.89 35.41 -34.74
CA VAL A 200 -22.91 34.19 -35.57
C VAL A 200 -21.51 33.81 -36.02
N LEU A 201 -20.69 34.79 -36.42
CA LEU A 201 -19.31 34.56 -36.83
C LEU A 201 -18.47 33.99 -35.68
N LEU A 202 -18.59 34.54 -34.47
CA LEU A 202 -17.85 34.05 -33.30
C LEU A 202 -18.17 32.60 -32.97
N GLU A 203 -19.45 32.23 -32.96
CA GLU A 203 -19.87 30.85 -32.70
C GLU A 203 -19.48 29.89 -33.84
N LEU A 204 -19.45 30.37 -35.09
CA LEU A 204 -18.94 29.61 -36.22
C LEU A 204 -17.45 29.34 -36.08
N LEU A 205 -16.65 30.35 -35.70
CA LEU A 205 -15.21 30.21 -35.46
C LEU A 205 -14.90 29.23 -34.32
N ARG A 206 -15.66 29.27 -33.23
CA ARG A 206 -15.57 28.28 -32.14
C ARG A 206 -15.87 26.87 -32.64
N SER A 207 -16.94 26.71 -33.41
CA SER A 207 -17.37 25.42 -33.93
C SER A 207 -16.41 24.85 -34.99
N GLU A 208 -15.83 25.70 -35.86
CA GLU A 208 -14.79 25.31 -36.80
C GLU A 208 -13.47 24.95 -36.11
N SER A 209 -13.07 25.72 -35.08
CA SER A 209 -11.87 25.41 -34.29
C SER A 209 -11.97 24.03 -33.62
N GLY A 210 -13.15 23.64 -33.17
CA GLY A 210 -13.40 22.32 -32.57
C GLY A 210 -13.53 21.16 -33.56
N THR A 211 -13.77 21.43 -34.85
CA THR A 211 -14.07 20.40 -35.86
C THR A 211 -13.00 20.29 -36.95
N ALA A 212 -12.64 21.40 -37.59
CA ALA A 212 -11.63 21.48 -38.64
C ALA A 212 -10.25 21.93 -38.12
N GLY A 213 -10.18 22.36 -36.86
CA GLY A 213 -8.97 22.79 -36.18
C GLY A 213 -8.78 24.32 -36.16
N PRO A 214 -7.93 24.84 -35.26
CA PRO A 214 -7.82 26.28 -35.01
C PRO A 214 -7.34 27.08 -36.23
N SER A 215 -6.46 26.51 -37.05
CA SER A 215 -5.92 27.18 -38.24
C SER A 215 -6.97 27.44 -39.32
N ALA A 216 -7.98 26.56 -39.46
CA ALA A 216 -9.10 26.76 -40.39
C ALA A 216 -9.99 27.93 -39.95
N ALA A 217 -10.29 28.01 -38.65
CA ALA A 217 -11.05 29.12 -38.08
C ALA A 217 -10.28 30.45 -38.18
N LEU A 218 -8.98 30.46 -37.89
CA LEU A 218 -8.13 31.66 -38.05
C LEU A 218 -8.09 32.15 -39.51
N ALA A 219 -8.06 31.26 -40.49
CA ALA A 219 -8.12 31.65 -41.91
C ALA A 219 -9.46 32.34 -42.28
N ARG A 220 -10.58 31.90 -41.69
CA ARG A 220 -11.89 32.56 -41.85
C ARG A 220 -11.90 33.94 -41.18
N PHE A 221 -11.41 34.02 -39.93
CA PHE A 221 -11.28 35.30 -39.22
C PHE A 221 -10.45 36.31 -40.02
N GLU A 222 -9.29 35.90 -40.56
CA GLU A 222 -8.42 36.77 -41.36
C GLU A 222 -9.06 37.19 -42.69
N SER A 223 -9.93 36.36 -43.27
CA SER A 223 -10.69 36.74 -44.46
C SER A 223 -11.75 37.79 -44.14
N TYR A 224 -12.49 37.61 -43.04
CA TYR A 224 -13.47 38.59 -42.55
C TYR A 224 -12.82 39.93 -42.18
N ARG A 225 -11.70 39.90 -41.44
CA ARG A 225 -10.95 41.11 -41.05
C ARG A 225 -10.48 41.91 -42.26
N ARG A 226 -9.96 41.24 -43.30
CA ARG A 226 -9.55 41.89 -44.54
C ARG A 226 -10.74 42.54 -45.25
N GLU A 227 -11.84 41.81 -45.39
CA GLU A 227 -13.06 42.34 -46.01
C GLU A 227 -13.61 43.57 -45.27
N LEU A 228 -13.65 43.52 -43.93
CA LEU A 228 -14.12 44.64 -43.10
C LEU A 228 -13.22 45.87 -43.22
N ARG A 229 -11.90 45.66 -43.24
CA ARG A 229 -10.92 46.72 -43.45
C ARG A 229 -11.05 47.35 -44.84
N ASP A 230 -11.21 46.54 -45.88
CA ASP A 230 -11.27 47.02 -47.27
C ASP A 230 -12.59 47.76 -47.57
N GLN A 231 -13.72 47.31 -47.00
CA GLN A 231 -15.03 47.91 -47.27
C GLN A 231 -15.39 49.08 -46.33
N LEU A 232 -14.98 49.01 -45.06
CA LEU A 232 -15.44 49.94 -44.02
C LEU A 232 -14.30 50.64 -43.28
N GLY A 233 -13.04 50.24 -43.48
CA GLY A 233 -11.89 50.83 -42.80
C GLY A 233 -11.86 50.58 -41.29
N THR A 234 -12.54 49.54 -40.82
CA THR A 234 -12.69 49.21 -39.39
C THR A 234 -12.13 47.82 -39.08
N ASP A 235 -11.85 47.56 -37.81
CA ASP A 235 -11.42 46.25 -37.29
C ASP A 235 -12.60 45.47 -36.68
N PRO A 236 -12.52 44.12 -36.58
CA PRO A 236 -13.54 43.29 -35.95
C PRO A 236 -13.80 43.68 -34.49
N GLY A 237 -14.99 43.39 -33.97
CA GLY A 237 -15.37 43.68 -32.60
C GLY A 237 -14.52 43.01 -31.50
N PRO A 238 -14.62 43.48 -30.24
CA PRO A 238 -13.74 43.06 -29.16
C PRO A 238 -13.85 41.58 -28.79
N GLU A 239 -15.02 40.96 -28.94
CA GLU A 239 -15.22 39.54 -28.65
C GLU A 239 -14.49 38.65 -29.65
N LEU A 240 -14.54 38.99 -30.94
CA LEU A 240 -13.80 38.30 -32.00
C LEU A 240 -12.28 38.49 -31.83
N GLN A 241 -11.84 39.70 -31.47
CA GLN A 241 -10.42 39.96 -31.16
C GLN A 241 -9.94 39.22 -29.90
N ALA A 242 -10.79 39.05 -28.88
CA ALA A 242 -10.48 38.26 -27.69
C ALA A 242 -10.31 36.77 -28.06
N TRP A 243 -11.25 36.22 -28.81
CA TRP A 243 -11.18 34.84 -29.31
C TRP A 243 -9.92 34.59 -30.16
N GLN A 244 -9.54 35.53 -31.04
CA GLN A 244 -8.31 35.42 -31.83
C GLN A 244 -7.06 35.36 -30.92
N ARG A 245 -6.98 36.21 -29.89
CA ARG A 245 -5.85 36.23 -28.94
C ARG A 245 -5.75 34.93 -28.15
N GLU A 246 -6.87 34.39 -27.66
CA GLU A 246 -6.92 33.13 -26.94
C GLU A 246 -6.49 31.95 -27.82
N THR A 247 -6.99 31.91 -29.06
CA THR A 247 -6.68 30.84 -30.02
C THR A 247 -5.21 30.88 -30.44
N LEU A 248 -4.65 32.07 -30.69
CA LEU A 248 -3.23 32.27 -30.99
C LEU A 248 -2.32 31.96 -29.79
N ALA A 249 -2.79 32.14 -28.56
CA ALA A 249 -2.05 31.74 -27.36
C ALA A 249 -1.98 30.22 -27.21
N GLY A 250 -3.06 29.51 -27.58
CA GLY A 250 -3.11 28.04 -27.61
C GLY A 250 -2.32 27.39 -28.75
N GLU A 251 -2.09 28.09 -29.86
CA GLU A 251 -1.26 27.63 -30.99
C GLU A 251 0.25 27.92 -30.80
N ARG A 252 0.68 28.61 -29.73
CA ARG A 252 2.12 28.76 -29.47
C ARG A 252 2.70 27.37 -29.18
N PRO A 253 3.65 26.86 -29.99
CA PRO A 253 4.27 25.57 -29.70
C PRO A 253 4.89 25.66 -28.30
N ALA A 254 4.61 24.66 -27.48
CA ALA A 254 5.20 24.53 -26.16
C ALA A 254 6.73 24.55 -26.31
N VAL A 255 7.35 25.68 -25.93
CA VAL A 255 8.79 25.85 -26.07
C VAL A 255 9.44 25.30 -24.80
N ARG A 256 10.32 24.32 -24.98
CA ARG A 256 11.07 23.65 -23.93
C ARG A 256 12.55 23.88 -24.16
N HIS A 257 13.18 24.71 -23.35
CA HIS A 257 14.61 24.99 -23.42
C HIS A 257 15.36 24.15 -22.38
N GLY A 258 16.45 23.48 -22.80
CA GLY A 258 17.36 22.78 -21.90
C GLY A 258 16.88 21.41 -21.41
N ILE A 259 15.74 20.89 -21.87
CA ILE A 259 15.23 19.56 -21.47
C ILE A 259 15.69 18.49 -22.49
N PRO A 260 16.55 17.54 -22.11
CA PRO A 260 16.98 16.48 -23.02
C PRO A 260 15.88 15.44 -23.26
N HIS A 261 15.99 14.72 -24.39
CA HIS A 261 15.18 13.53 -24.66
C HIS A 261 15.84 12.31 -23.99
N GLU A 262 15.14 11.70 -23.04
CA GLU A 262 15.63 10.54 -22.29
C GLU A 262 15.18 9.26 -23.01
N PRO A 263 16.09 8.34 -23.37
CA PRO A 263 15.75 7.18 -24.21
C PRO A 263 15.00 6.06 -23.47
N ASN A 264 14.92 6.12 -22.13
CA ASN A 264 14.25 5.10 -21.33
C ASN A 264 13.19 5.74 -20.41
N PRO A 265 12.02 5.10 -20.24
CA PRO A 265 10.99 5.57 -19.32
C PRO A 265 11.47 5.56 -17.86
N LEU A 266 10.83 6.41 -17.05
CA LEU A 266 10.99 6.42 -15.59
C LEU A 266 10.10 5.33 -14.98
N LEU A 267 10.70 4.39 -14.25
CA LEU A 267 9.99 3.28 -13.60
C LEU A 267 9.55 3.68 -12.18
N GLY A 268 8.32 3.31 -11.80
CA GLY A 268 7.77 3.49 -10.46
C GLY A 268 7.65 4.94 -9.97
N ARG A 269 7.61 5.93 -10.87
CA ARG A 269 7.56 7.37 -10.52
C ARG A 269 6.27 8.08 -10.94
N ALA A 270 5.24 7.34 -11.36
CA ALA A 270 3.99 7.93 -11.84
C ALA A 270 3.29 8.74 -10.73
N ASP A 271 3.20 8.19 -9.53
CA ASP A 271 2.58 8.85 -8.38
C ASP A 271 3.37 10.07 -7.93
N ASP A 272 4.69 10.00 -7.94
CA ASP A 272 5.57 11.14 -7.62
C ASP A 272 5.38 12.29 -8.62
N ILE A 273 5.32 11.98 -9.92
CA ILE A 273 5.06 12.96 -10.98
C ILE A 273 3.69 13.62 -10.75
N ALA A 274 2.66 12.83 -10.46
CA ALA A 274 1.32 13.34 -10.20
C ALA A 274 1.29 14.27 -8.97
N ALA A 275 1.93 13.86 -7.87
CA ALA A 275 2.01 14.64 -6.64
C ALA A 275 2.75 15.96 -6.84
N ILE A 276 3.92 15.95 -7.50
CA ILE A 276 4.70 17.17 -7.77
C ILE A 276 3.95 18.09 -8.74
N THR A 277 3.29 17.55 -9.76
CA THR A 277 2.46 18.33 -10.68
C THR A 277 1.32 19.03 -9.94
N GLN A 278 0.67 18.33 -9.00
CA GLN A 278 -0.36 18.93 -8.15
C GLN A 278 0.19 20.03 -7.24
N LEU A 279 1.37 19.82 -6.65
CA LEU A 279 2.06 20.84 -5.85
C LEU A 279 2.41 22.07 -6.68
N LEU A 280 2.91 21.87 -7.90
CA LEU A 280 3.18 22.95 -8.86
C LEU A 280 1.91 23.71 -9.25
N ARG A 281 0.72 23.10 -9.26
CA ARG A 281 -0.53 23.86 -9.50
C ARG A 281 -0.93 24.73 -8.30
N ARG A 282 -0.66 24.27 -7.08
CA ARG A 282 -1.06 24.94 -5.83
C ARG A 282 -0.05 25.96 -5.30
N SER A 283 1.23 25.79 -5.64
CA SER A 283 2.36 26.58 -5.13
C SER A 283 3.13 27.22 -6.27
N ARG A 284 3.81 28.34 -5.99
CA ARG A 284 4.68 29.00 -6.99
C ARG A 284 6.12 28.50 -6.97
N VAL A 285 6.58 27.99 -5.82
CA VAL A 285 7.91 27.39 -5.66
C VAL A 285 7.71 25.98 -5.10
N THR A 286 8.22 24.99 -5.83
CA THR A 286 8.20 23.58 -5.42
C THR A 286 9.62 23.05 -5.48
N SER A 287 10.09 22.39 -4.41
CA SER A 287 11.43 21.81 -4.35
C SER A 287 11.36 20.30 -4.20
N ILE A 288 11.96 19.58 -5.15
CA ILE A 288 12.20 18.14 -5.07
C ILE A 288 13.49 17.94 -4.29
N VAL A 289 13.36 17.41 -3.08
CA VAL A 289 14.47 17.20 -2.15
C VAL A 289 14.76 15.71 -1.98
N GLY A 290 16.03 15.34 -1.88
CA GLY A 290 16.43 13.99 -1.50
C GLY A 290 17.90 13.70 -1.79
N PRO A 291 18.41 12.53 -1.38
CA PRO A 291 19.79 12.13 -1.60
C PRO A 291 20.18 12.08 -3.09
N GLY A 292 21.48 12.14 -3.35
CA GLY A 292 22.03 11.98 -4.69
C GLY A 292 21.76 10.57 -5.23
N GLY A 293 21.46 10.46 -6.52
CA GLY A 293 21.20 9.16 -7.17
C GLY A 293 19.74 8.68 -7.19
N LEU A 294 18.80 9.42 -6.58
CA LEU A 294 17.35 9.13 -6.63
C LEU A 294 16.66 9.42 -7.97
N GLY A 295 17.35 10.09 -8.88
CA GLY A 295 16.79 10.46 -10.19
C GLY A 295 16.01 11.78 -10.21
N LYS A 296 16.20 12.68 -9.23
CA LYS A 296 15.56 14.02 -9.17
C LYS A 296 15.63 14.78 -10.50
N THR A 297 16.80 14.79 -11.15
CA THR A 297 17.00 15.45 -12.45
C THR A 297 16.16 14.81 -13.56
N ARG A 298 16.13 13.46 -13.64
CA ARG A 298 15.30 12.74 -14.63
C ARG A 298 13.81 12.98 -14.38
N LEU A 299 13.41 13.03 -13.11
CA LEU A 299 12.05 13.36 -12.71
C LEU A 299 11.67 14.79 -13.13
N ALA A 300 12.55 15.76 -12.89
CA ALA A 300 12.37 17.14 -13.32
C ALA A 300 12.31 17.29 -14.85
N HIS A 301 13.11 16.52 -15.61
CA HIS A 301 12.99 16.45 -17.07
C HIS A 301 11.62 15.93 -17.52
N SER A 302 11.09 14.89 -16.86
CA SER A 302 9.76 14.36 -17.17
C SER A 302 8.68 15.39 -16.91
N ILE A 303 8.71 16.05 -15.74
CA ILE A 303 7.75 17.09 -15.37
C ILE A 303 7.83 18.28 -16.34
N GLY A 304 9.03 18.74 -16.67
CA GLY A 304 9.21 19.85 -17.60
C GLY A 304 8.72 19.54 -19.03
N ARG A 305 8.79 18.28 -19.45
CA ARG A 305 8.28 17.84 -20.76
C ARG A 305 6.76 17.93 -20.81
N ASP A 306 6.11 17.43 -19.78
CA ASP A 306 4.64 17.32 -19.70
C ASP A 306 3.98 18.52 -18.98
N ALA A 307 4.75 19.57 -18.68
CA ALA A 307 4.28 20.77 -18.00
C ALA A 307 3.17 21.48 -18.79
N GLU A 308 2.20 22.04 -18.07
CA GLU A 308 1.06 22.78 -18.67
C GLU A 308 1.49 24.16 -19.20
N GLN A 309 2.61 24.70 -18.71
CA GLN A 309 3.10 26.01 -19.08
C GLN A 309 3.60 26.01 -20.53
N PRO A 310 3.25 27.03 -21.34
CA PRO A 310 3.73 27.14 -22.72
C PRO A 310 5.25 27.35 -22.80
N LEU A 311 5.86 28.01 -21.80
CA LEU A 311 7.30 28.25 -21.73
C LEU A 311 7.92 27.47 -20.57
N VAL A 312 8.92 26.62 -20.86
CA VAL A 312 9.69 25.92 -19.83
C VAL A 312 11.18 26.10 -20.07
N HIS A 313 11.90 26.55 -19.04
CA HIS A 313 13.36 26.66 -19.05
C HIS A 313 13.95 25.73 -18.03
N PHE A 314 14.87 24.86 -18.45
CA PHE A 314 15.69 24.04 -17.57
C PHE A 314 17.11 24.61 -17.50
N VAL A 315 17.57 24.88 -16.28
CA VAL A 315 18.90 25.43 -16.01
C VAL A 315 19.61 24.53 -15.00
N ALA A 316 20.69 23.88 -15.43
CA ALA A 316 21.55 23.13 -14.52
C ALA A 316 22.57 24.06 -13.87
N LEU A 317 22.57 24.09 -12.53
CA LEU A 317 23.49 24.93 -11.73
C LEU A 317 24.75 24.18 -11.30
N ALA A 318 24.90 22.90 -11.64
CA ALA A 318 26.01 22.08 -11.16
C ALA A 318 27.44 22.53 -11.56
N GLY A 319 27.60 23.59 -12.35
CA GLY A 319 28.87 24.22 -12.69
C GLY A 319 29.12 25.56 -12.00
N VAL A 320 28.13 26.10 -11.28
CA VAL A 320 28.22 27.34 -10.52
C VAL A 320 28.96 27.05 -9.21
N ARG A 321 29.73 28.01 -8.69
CA ARG A 321 30.59 27.79 -7.50
C ARG A 321 30.31 28.76 -6.35
N ALA A 322 29.64 29.87 -6.63
CA ALA A 322 29.32 30.89 -5.64
C ALA A 322 27.90 31.40 -5.87
N ASP A 323 27.21 31.75 -4.78
CA ASP A 323 25.83 32.25 -4.80
C ASP A 323 25.65 33.49 -5.68
N ALA A 324 26.64 34.40 -5.65
CA ALA A 324 26.63 35.63 -6.44
C ALA A 324 26.59 35.42 -7.96
N ASP A 325 27.00 34.23 -8.44
CA ASP A 325 27.07 33.91 -9.87
C ASP A 325 25.75 33.32 -10.41
N VAL A 326 24.79 32.98 -9.54
CA VAL A 326 23.56 32.28 -9.92
C VAL A 326 22.71 33.10 -10.89
N ALA A 327 22.45 34.38 -10.57
CA ALA A 327 21.63 35.25 -11.40
C ALA A 327 22.21 35.42 -12.83
N GLY A 328 23.52 35.65 -12.94
CA GLY A 328 24.19 35.79 -14.24
C GLY A 328 24.17 34.50 -15.08
N HIS A 329 24.31 33.33 -14.44
CA HIS A 329 24.22 32.04 -15.14
C HIS A 329 22.80 31.76 -15.65
N VAL A 330 21.78 32.07 -14.84
CA VAL A 330 20.37 31.95 -15.24
C VAL A 330 20.05 32.93 -16.38
N ALA A 331 20.47 34.20 -16.28
CA ALA A 331 20.29 35.19 -17.35
C ALA A 331 20.92 34.74 -18.68
N THR A 332 22.10 34.12 -18.61
CA THR A 332 22.79 33.55 -19.78
C THR A 332 22.01 32.38 -20.37
N ALA A 333 21.52 31.45 -19.53
CA ALA A 333 20.74 30.30 -19.98
C ALA A 333 19.39 30.69 -20.63
N LEU A 334 18.79 31.80 -20.18
CA LEU A 334 17.57 32.37 -20.76
C LEU A 334 17.84 33.29 -21.96
N ALA A 335 19.11 33.47 -22.35
CA ALA A 335 19.53 34.34 -23.45
C ALA A 335 19.02 35.79 -23.33
N VAL A 336 18.94 36.32 -22.10
CA VAL A 336 18.52 37.71 -21.79
C VAL A 336 19.35 38.74 -22.58
N GLY A 337 20.58 38.39 -22.98
CA GLY A 337 21.45 39.21 -23.83
C GLY A 337 21.27 39.08 -25.35
N GLU A 338 20.61 38.04 -25.88
CA GLU A 338 20.33 37.91 -27.33
C GLU A 338 19.01 38.58 -27.74
N ALA A 339 18.11 38.80 -26.76
CA ALA A 339 16.98 39.72 -26.87
C ALA A 339 17.39 41.20 -27.09
N ARG A 340 18.69 41.51 -27.08
CA ARG A 340 19.27 42.81 -27.50
C ARG A 340 19.04 43.16 -28.98
N ARG A 341 18.40 42.28 -29.77
CA ARG A 341 18.05 42.53 -31.19
C ARG A 341 16.63 43.11 -31.38
N THR A 342 15.83 43.21 -30.32
CA THR A 342 14.55 43.93 -30.33
C THR A 342 14.76 45.41 -29.96
N PRO A 343 14.08 46.39 -30.60
CA PRO A 343 14.30 47.80 -30.30
C PRO A 343 13.74 48.16 -28.91
N GLY A 344 14.61 48.49 -27.95
CA GLY A 344 14.25 48.95 -26.60
C GLY A 344 15.48 49.27 -25.73
N PRO A 345 15.32 50.02 -24.62
CA PRO A 345 16.39 50.24 -23.66
C PRO A 345 16.78 48.91 -22.97
N PRO A 346 18.07 48.64 -22.72
CA PRO A 346 18.50 47.42 -22.04
C PRO A 346 17.99 47.39 -20.59
N PRO A 347 17.67 46.21 -20.05
CA PRO A 347 17.29 46.07 -18.65
C PRO A 347 18.44 46.53 -17.72
N PRO A 348 18.12 47.08 -16.54
CA PRO A 348 19.10 47.68 -15.63
C PRO A 348 20.01 46.65 -14.94
N ASP A 349 19.54 45.41 -14.75
CA ASP A 349 20.28 44.30 -14.16
C ASP A 349 19.79 42.92 -14.68
N ASP A 350 20.52 41.85 -14.35
CA ASP A 350 20.20 40.48 -14.77
C ASP A 350 18.84 40.00 -14.25
N LEU A 351 18.48 40.39 -13.02
CA LEU A 351 17.21 40.03 -12.38
C LEU A 351 16.01 40.58 -13.16
N THR A 352 16.04 41.86 -13.53
CA THR A 352 14.97 42.50 -14.30
C THR A 352 14.85 41.87 -15.68
N GLY A 353 15.96 41.59 -16.34
CA GLY A 353 15.95 40.93 -17.64
C GLY A 353 15.40 39.49 -17.59
N ILE A 354 15.73 38.71 -16.56
CA ILE A 354 15.13 37.38 -16.34
C ILE A 354 13.63 37.51 -16.11
N ALA A 355 13.18 38.46 -15.28
CA ALA A 355 11.78 38.69 -14.98
C ALA A 355 10.98 39.12 -16.23
N GLU A 356 11.55 39.93 -17.12
CA GLU A 356 10.93 40.32 -18.40
C GLU A 356 10.71 39.10 -19.32
N VAL A 357 11.73 38.24 -19.48
CA VAL A 357 11.63 37.03 -20.31
C VAL A 357 10.59 36.05 -19.76
N LEU A 358 10.64 35.80 -18.44
CA LEU A 358 9.73 34.85 -17.78
C LEU A 358 8.32 35.42 -17.55
N GLY A 359 8.17 36.75 -17.57
CA GLY A 359 6.90 37.44 -17.39
C GLY A 359 6.08 37.61 -18.67
N ALA A 360 6.65 37.34 -19.84
CA ALA A 360 5.99 37.51 -21.14
C ALA A 360 4.85 36.51 -21.40
N ALA A 361 4.84 35.36 -20.71
CA ALA A 361 3.82 34.32 -20.76
C ALA A 361 3.89 33.44 -19.49
N PRO A 362 2.86 32.64 -19.17
CA PRO A 362 2.95 31.67 -18.08
C PRO A 362 4.15 30.71 -18.29
N ALA A 363 5.06 30.66 -17.33
CA ALA A 363 6.34 29.99 -17.49
C ALA A 363 6.66 29.06 -16.31
N LEU A 364 7.41 27.99 -16.59
CA LEU A 364 8.03 27.12 -15.59
C LEU A 364 9.55 27.23 -15.70
N LEU A 365 10.19 27.71 -14.64
CA LEU A 365 11.64 27.69 -14.49
C LEU A 365 12.05 26.47 -13.65
N ILE A 366 12.85 25.58 -14.21
CA ILE A 366 13.40 24.42 -13.53
C ILE A 366 14.87 24.68 -13.23
N LEU A 367 15.23 24.72 -11.95
CA LEU A 367 16.61 24.89 -11.47
C LEU A 367 17.10 23.55 -10.91
N ASP A 368 18.10 22.96 -11.56
CA ASP A 368 18.64 21.66 -11.19
C ASP A 368 19.97 21.78 -10.43
N ASN A 369 20.14 20.94 -9.39
CA ASN A 369 21.35 20.80 -8.59
C ASN A 369 21.69 22.05 -7.75
N CYS A 370 20.73 22.56 -6.99
CA CYS A 370 20.86 23.83 -6.25
C CYS A 370 21.60 23.71 -4.91
N GLU A 371 21.96 22.51 -4.45
CA GLU A 371 22.46 22.26 -3.08
C GLU A 371 23.73 23.01 -2.65
N HIS A 372 24.49 23.57 -3.60
CA HIS A 372 25.78 24.23 -3.38
C HIS A 372 25.70 25.76 -3.46
N VAL A 373 24.54 26.30 -3.85
CA VAL A 373 24.27 27.74 -4.01
C VAL A 373 22.85 28.06 -3.52
N LEU A 374 22.46 27.46 -2.40
CA LEU A 374 21.10 27.53 -1.87
C LEU A 374 20.68 28.98 -1.60
N ASP A 375 21.57 29.78 -1.01
CA ASP A 375 21.29 31.17 -0.65
C ASP A 375 21.07 32.02 -1.90
N GLY A 376 21.95 31.90 -2.90
CA GLY A 376 21.82 32.63 -4.17
C GLY A 376 20.59 32.23 -4.98
N VAL A 377 20.22 30.94 -4.94
CA VAL A 377 18.98 30.46 -5.58
C VAL A 377 17.75 30.95 -4.82
N ALA A 378 17.75 30.91 -3.49
CA ALA A 378 16.65 31.38 -2.67
C ALA A 378 16.39 32.88 -2.88
N GLU A 379 17.45 33.70 -2.92
CA GLU A 379 17.36 35.14 -3.20
C GLU A 379 16.77 35.41 -4.59
N LEU A 380 17.30 34.76 -5.63
CA LEU A 380 16.82 34.91 -7.01
C LEU A 380 15.36 34.48 -7.15
N VAL A 381 14.99 33.30 -6.64
CA VAL A 381 13.64 32.76 -6.76
C VAL A 381 12.64 33.62 -5.98
N GLY A 382 12.99 34.07 -4.77
CA GLY A 382 12.16 34.96 -3.97
C GLY A 382 11.86 36.28 -4.70
N ALA A 383 12.88 36.88 -5.33
CA ALA A 383 12.72 38.09 -6.11
C ALA A 383 11.87 37.88 -7.37
N LEU A 384 12.15 36.85 -8.18
CA LEU A 384 11.43 36.56 -9.42
C LEU A 384 9.95 36.28 -9.19
N VAL A 385 9.62 35.49 -8.16
CA VAL A 385 8.24 35.22 -7.77
C VAL A 385 7.53 36.50 -7.34
N SER A 386 8.22 37.44 -6.68
CA SER A 386 7.64 38.73 -6.30
C SER A 386 7.41 39.66 -7.49
N MET A 387 8.23 39.58 -8.54
CA MET A 387 8.17 40.46 -9.73
C MET A 387 7.24 39.97 -10.84
N THR A 388 6.88 38.68 -10.83
CA THR A 388 6.08 38.05 -11.89
C THR A 388 4.78 37.50 -11.34
N ARG A 389 3.71 37.49 -12.13
CA ARG A 389 2.40 36.95 -11.69
C ARG A 389 2.28 35.45 -11.88
N ASP A 390 2.70 34.95 -13.04
CA ASP A 390 2.37 33.60 -13.52
C ASP A 390 3.57 32.64 -13.61
N LEU A 391 4.75 33.06 -13.10
CA LEU A 391 5.94 32.20 -13.03
C LEU A 391 5.77 31.14 -11.93
N ARG A 392 6.09 29.89 -12.30
CA ARG A 392 6.30 28.78 -11.37
C ARG A 392 7.74 28.32 -11.42
N VAL A 393 8.27 27.89 -10.28
CA VAL A 393 9.64 27.43 -10.14
C VAL A 393 9.65 26.02 -9.56
N LEU A 394 10.36 25.12 -10.24
CA LEU A 394 10.67 23.77 -9.77
C LEU A 394 12.17 23.69 -9.47
N VAL A 395 12.54 23.28 -8.27
CA VAL A 395 13.92 23.17 -7.83
C VAL A 395 14.26 21.71 -7.58
N THR A 396 15.42 21.24 -8.02
CA THR A 396 15.99 19.98 -7.54
C THR A 396 17.18 20.28 -6.64
N SER A 397 17.17 19.70 -5.43
CA SER A 397 18.21 19.93 -4.44
C SER A 397 18.30 18.76 -3.47
N ARG A 398 19.32 18.78 -2.60
CA ARG A 398 19.44 17.87 -1.45
C ARG A 398 18.89 18.46 -0.16
N ALA A 399 18.73 19.79 -0.13
CA ALA A 399 18.16 20.56 0.95
C ALA A 399 17.07 21.48 0.40
N PRO A 400 16.05 21.84 1.21
CA PRO A 400 15.11 22.89 0.84
C PRO A 400 15.81 24.26 0.72
N LEU A 401 15.20 25.20 0.00
CA LEU A 401 15.68 26.58 -0.11
C LEU A 401 15.41 27.40 1.15
N GLY A 402 14.46 26.99 1.98
CA GLY A 402 14.11 27.70 3.22
C GLY A 402 13.21 28.92 3.00
N LEU A 403 12.55 29.02 1.84
CA LEU A 403 11.60 30.10 1.57
C LEU A 403 10.23 29.82 2.22
N SER A 404 9.58 30.84 2.78
CA SER A 404 8.27 30.67 3.43
C SER A 404 7.15 30.21 2.47
N SER A 405 7.31 30.45 1.17
CA SER A 405 6.39 30.06 0.11
C SER A 405 6.79 28.77 -0.63
N GLU A 406 7.80 28.05 -0.12
CA GLU A 406 8.30 26.81 -0.71
C GLU A 406 7.44 25.61 -0.29
N SER A 407 7.02 24.82 -1.28
CA SER A 407 6.45 23.49 -1.07
C SER A 407 7.53 22.44 -1.30
N VAL A 408 7.94 21.75 -0.22
CA VAL A 408 8.98 20.73 -0.27
C VAL A 408 8.37 19.35 -0.53
N TYR A 409 8.89 18.66 -1.54
CA TYR A 409 8.55 17.28 -1.86
C TYR A 409 9.76 16.36 -1.64
N PRO A 410 9.80 15.59 -0.54
CA PRO A 410 10.86 14.63 -0.29
C PRO A 410 10.67 13.41 -1.19
N LEU A 411 11.55 13.24 -2.18
CA LEU A 411 11.45 12.15 -3.15
C LEU A 411 11.80 10.80 -2.47
N PRO A 412 10.89 9.81 -2.45
CA PRO A 412 11.17 8.51 -1.83
C PRO A 412 12.18 7.69 -2.65
N GLU A 413 12.80 6.70 -1.99
CA GLU A 413 13.54 5.61 -2.63
C GLU A 413 12.60 4.76 -3.50
N LEU A 414 13.15 4.03 -4.47
CA LEU A 414 12.34 3.04 -5.21
C LEU A 414 11.96 1.89 -4.27
N ASP A 415 10.72 1.42 -4.38
CA ASP A 415 10.32 0.19 -3.74
C ASP A 415 11.12 -1.02 -4.28
N LEU A 416 11.02 -2.15 -3.57
CA LEU A 416 11.80 -3.33 -3.90
C LEU A 416 11.42 -3.90 -5.28
N ASP A 417 10.14 -3.91 -5.64
CA ASP A 417 9.65 -4.49 -6.89
C ASP A 417 10.12 -3.66 -8.08
N THR A 418 10.01 -2.33 -7.98
CA THR A 418 10.53 -1.39 -8.98
C THR A 418 12.06 -1.47 -9.07
N SER A 419 12.77 -1.65 -7.95
CA SER A 419 14.23 -1.85 -7.94
C SER A 419 14.62 -3.15 -8.65
N ILE A 420 13.90 -4.24 -8.43
CA ILE A 420 14.08 -5.52 -9.11
C ILE A 420 13.81 -5.36 -10.62
N GLU A 421 12.74 -4.65 -10.99
CA GLU A 421 12.41 -4.40 -12.39
C GLU A 421 13.52 -3.60 -13.08
N LEU A 422 13.95 -2.49 -12.48
CA LEU A 422 15.04 -1.67 -13.01
C LEU A 422 16.33 -2.48 -13.14
N PHE A 423 16.67 -3.29 -12.13
CA PHE A 423 17.83 -4.18 -12.18
C PHE A 423 17.72 -5.15 -13.36
N ALA A 424 16.58 -5.82 -13.52
CA ALA A 424 16.37 -6.82 -14.56
C ALA A 424 16.43 -6.21 -15.96
N GLN A 425 15.81 -5.04 -16.18
CA GLN A 425 15.88 -4.32 -17.46
C GLN A 425 17.33 -3.97 -17.82
N ARG A 426 18.10 -3.44 -16.85
CA ARG A 426 19.48 -3.00 -17.07
C ARG A 426 20.46 -4.17 -17.17
N ALA A 427 20.25 -5.24 -16.42
CA ALA A 427 21.09 -6.44 -16.45
C ALA A 427 20.95 -7.17 -17.79
N ARG A 428 19.72 -7.34 -18.30
CA ARG A 428 19.48 -7.94 -19.63
C ARG A 428 20.02 -7.08 -20.75
N ALA A 429 19.96 -5.75 -20.62
CA ALA A 429 20.61 -4.85 -21.57
C ALA A 429 22.14 -4.99 -21.57
N ALA A 430 22.76 -5.33 -20.41
CA ALA A 430 24.19 -5.56 -20.31
C ALA A 430 24.63 -6.97 -20.75
N ARG A 431 23.79 -8.01 -20.53
CA ARG A 431 23.98 -9.40 -20.95
C ARG A 431 22.59 -10.07 -21.11
N PRO A 432 22.10 -10.27 -22.35
CA PRO A 432 20.74 -10.80 -22.59
C PRO A 432 20.45 -12.15 -21.92
N ASP A 433 21.43 -13.06 -21.93
CA ASP A 433 21.31 -14.43 -21.38
C ASP A 433 21.71 -14.51 -19.90
N ALA A 434 21.67 -13.40 -19.15
CA ALA A 434 22.01 -13.41 -17.74
C ALA A 434 20.98 -14.22 -16.93
N ASP A 435 21.46 -15.18 -16.14
CA ASP A 435 20.66 -15.81 -15.09
C ASP A 435 20.37 -14.84 -13.95
N LEU A 436 19.09 -14.70 -13.59
CA LEU A 436 18.57 -13.73 -12.63
C LEU A 436 17.63 -14.44 -11.62
N PRO A 437 18.17 -15.22 -10.65
CA PRO A 437 17.35 -15.89 -9.65
C PRO A 437 16.58 -14.88 -8.78
N ALA A 438 15.26 -15.04 -8.65
CA ALA A 438 14.38 -14.05 -8.02
C ALA A 438 14.82 -13.70 -6.59
N ASP A 439 15.10 -14.70 -5.74
CA ASP A 439 15.48 -14.48 -4.35
C ASP A 439 16.83 -13.75 -4.22
N THR A 440 17.79 -14.07 -5.08
CA THR A 440 19.12 -13.45 -5.10
C THR A 440 19.05 -12.00 -5.59
N VAL A 441 18.22 -11.71 -6.61
CA VAL A 441 18.00 -10.34 -7.10
C VAL A 441 17.27 -9.51 -6.05
N ALA A 442 16.26 -10.08 -5.38
CA ALA A 442 15.57 -9.40 -4.29
C ALA A 442 16.50 -9.11 -3.10
N ALA A 443 17.37 -10.05 -2.74
CA ALA A 443 18.39 -9.85 -1.71
C ALA A 443 19.37 -8.74 -2.12
N LEU A 444 19.85 -8.77 -3.35
CA LEU A 444 20.73 -7.74 -3.92
C LEU A 444 20.07 -6.35 -3.88
N CYS A 445 18.85 -6.21 -4.38
CA CYS A 445 18.15 -4.93 -4.46
C CYS A 445 17.87 -4.34 -3.07
N ARG A 446 17.58 -5.18 -2.07
CA ARG A 446 17.48 -4.75 -0.66
C ARG A 446 18.76 -4.09 -0.15
N HIS A 447 19.93 -4.51 -0.63
CA HIS A 447 21.22 -3.94 -0.25
C HIS A 447 21.61 -2.68 -1.06
N LEU A 448 20.81 -2.30 -2.05
CA LEU A 448 21.08 -1.13 -2.91
C LEU A 448 20.30 0.13 -2.51
N ASP A 449 19.64 0.09 -1.35
CA ASP A 449 18.92 1.22 -0.72
C ASP A 449 17.84 1.86 -1.60
N GLY A 450 17.27 1.12 -2.57
CA GLY A 450 16.29 1.65 -3.52
C GLY A 450 16.79 2.83 -4.36
N LEU A 451 18.12 3.04 -4.43
CA LEU A 451 18.73 4.13 -5.22
C LEU A 451 18.84 3.69 -6.69
N PRO A 452 18.10 4.31 -7.64
CA PRO A 452 18.15 3.96 -9.06
C PRO A 452 19.59 3.90 -9.61
N LEU A 453 20.43 4.86 -9.23
CA LEU A 453 21.83 4.89 -9.66
C LEU A 453 22.62 3.67 -9.15
N ALA A 454 22.40 3.24 -7.91
CA ALA A 454 23.06 2.06 -7.35
C ALA A 454 22.63 0.78 -8.08
N VAL A 455 21.32 0.68 -8.38
CA VAL A 455 20.73 -0.41 -9.15
C VAL A 455 21.33 -0.49 -10.55
N GLU A 456 21.41 0.64 -11.26
CA GLU A 456 21.99 0.70 -12.61
C GLU A 456 23.48 0.32 -12.62
N LEU A 457 24.25 0.78 -11.63
CA LEU A 457 25.68 0.44 -11.50
C LEU A 457 25.88 -1.05 -11.19
N ALA A 458 25.05 -1.63 -10.32
CA ALA A 458 25.10 -3.06 -10.00
C ALA A 458 24.72 -3.91 -11.22
N ALA A 459 23.65 -3.54 -11.93
CA ALA A 459 23.19 -4.22 -13.13
C ALA A 459 24.24 -4.19 -14.25
N ALA A 460 25.00 -3.10 -14.38
CA ALA A 460 26.10 -3.02 -15.34
C ALA A 460 27.21 -4.05 -15.09
N ARG A 461 27.38 -4.55 -13.85
CA ARG A 461 28.37 -5.58 -13.50
C ARG A 461 28.00 -6.98 -13.97
N VAL A 462 26.74 -7.22 -14.33
CA VAL A 462 26.27 -8.50 -14.87
C VAL A 462 26.99 -8.89 -16.18
N ARG A 463 27.59 -7.91 -16.87
CA ARG A 463 28.46 -8.15 -18.03
C ARG A 463 29.63 -9.09 -17.73
N VAL A 464 30.14 -9.07 -16.49
CA VAL A 464 31.38 -9.76 -16.10
C VAL A 464 31.26 -10.61 -14.82
N LEU A 465 30.18 -10.43 -14.05
CA LEU A 465 29.93 -11.16 -12.79
C LEU A 465 28.52 -11.77 -12.79
N SER A 466 28.32 -12.85 -12.05
CA SER A 466 26.98 -13.36 -11.72
C SER A 466 26.32 -12.51 -10.63
N VAL A 467 24.98 -12.59 -10.51
CA VAL A 467 24.22 -11.85 -9.47
C VAL A 467 24.67 -12.26 -8.07
N ALA A 468 24.91 -13.55 -7.84
CA ALA A 468 25.41 -14.06 -6.56
C ALA A 468 26.80 -13.51 -6.20
N GLU A 469 27.70 -13.37 -7.19
CA GLU A 469 29.02 -12.77 -6.96
C GLU A 469 28.95 -11.27 -6.69
N ILE A 470 28.02 -10.55 -7.35
CA ILE A 470 27.77 -9.13 -7.08
C ILE A 470 27.27 -8.98 -5.65
N ALA A 471 26.29 -9.78 -5.24
CA ALA A 471 25.75 -9.78 -3.88
C ALA A 471 26.84 -10.02 -2.82
N ARG A 472 27.72 -11.00 -3.05
CA ARG A 472 28.80 -11.36 -2.11
C ARG A 472 29.93 -10.33 -2.04
N ARG A 473 30.12 -9.50 -3.07
CA ARG A 473 31.17 -8.47 -3.15
C ARG A 473 30.70 -7.08 -2.73
N LEU A 474 29.41 -6.92 -2.40
CA LEU A 474 28.86 -5.63 -1.93
C LEU A 474 29.46 -5.15 -0.61
N THR A 475 30.14 -6.01 0.15
CA THR A 475 30.89 -5.59 1.35
C THR A 475 31.97 -4.55 1.05
N ASP A 476 32.46 -4.48 -0.20
CA ASP A 476 33.27 -3.37 -0.72
C ASP A 476 32.55 -2.71 -1.91
N ARG A 477 31.40 -2.11 -1.60
CA ARG A 477 30.46 -1.52 -2.56
C ARG A 477 31.11 -0.47 -3.46
N PHE A 478 32.02 0.34 -2.94
CA PHE A 478 32.72 1.35 -3.74
C PHE A 478 33.70 0.73 -4.71
N ALA A 479 34.49 -0.28 -4.31
CA ALA A 479 35.34 -0.97 -5.26
C ALA A 479 34.52 -1.62 -6.38
N LEU A 480 33.37 -2.21 -6.02
CA LEU A 480 32.47 -2.91 -6.93
C LEU A 480 31.68 -1.96 -7.85
N LEU A 481 31.24 -0.77 -7.40
CA LEU A 481 30.35 0.12 -8.17
C LEU A 481 31.09 1.29 -8.86
N ARG A 482 32.40 1.11 -9.16
CA ARG A 482 33.21 2.05 -9.96
C ARG A 482 32.97 1.97 -11.47
N GLY A 483 32.52 3.05 -12.12
CA GLY A 483 32.54 3.18 -13.58
C GLY A 483 31.16 3.10 -14.23
N GLY A 484 30.32 4.07 -13.93
CA GLY A 484 29.04 4.30 -14.60
C GLY A 484 29.18 4.72 -16.07
N PRO A 485 28.04 5.00 -16.74
CA PRO A 485 27.98 5.36 -18.15
C PRO A 485 28.95 6.51 -18.49
N ARG A 486 29.67 6.42 -19.62
CA ARG A 486 30.71 7.41 -20.00
C ARG A 486 30.11 8.80 -20.28
N ASP A 487 28.85 8.82 -20.66
CA ASP A 487 27.98 9.97 -20.94
C ASP A 487 27.38 10.62 -19.68
N ALA A 488 27.48 10.00 -18.51
CA ALA A 488 27.11 10.65 -17.25
C ALA A 488 28.19 11.68 -16.80
N PRO A 489 27.80 12.81 -16.18
CA PRO A 489 28.75 13.76 -15.57
C PRO A 489 29.70 13.05 -14.60
N GLN A 490 30.99 13.43 -14.56
CA GLN A 490 32.00 12.74 -13.73
C GLN A 490 31.55 12.50 -12.28
N ARG A 491 30.85 13.47 -11.69
CA ARG A 491 30.25 13.44 -10.34
C ARG A 491 29.15 12.38 -10.13
N HIS A 492 28.50 11.90 -11.19
CA HIS A 492 27.45 10.87 -11.14
C HIS A 492 27.94 9.49 -11.64
N ARG A 493 29.25 9.35 -11.96
CA ARG A 493 29.80 8.10 -12.49
C ARG A 493 30.02 7.03 -11.43
N THR A 494 30.07 7.38 -10.15
CA THR A 494 30.20 6.43 -9.04
C THR A 494 29.37 6.89 -7.85
N LEU A 495 28.84 5.95 -7.05
CA LEU A 495 28.21 6.30 -5.78
C LEU A 495 29.18 7.06 -4.86
N GLN A 496 30.47 6.70 -4.90
CA GLN A 496 31.51 7.40 -4.15
C GLN A 496 31.57 8.88 -4.50
N ALA A 497 31.56 9.25 -5.79
CA ALA A 497 31.65 10.64 -6.21
C ALA A 497 30.43 11.47 -5.77
N VAL A 498 29.24 10.84 -5.71
CA VAL A 498 28.01 11.48 -5.26
C VAL A 498 28.05 11.79 -3.76
N VAL A 499 28.59 10.86 -2.95
CA VAL A 499 28.73 11.02 -1.49
C VAL A 499 29.90 11.95 -1.15
N ASP A 500 31.05 11.76 -1.81
CA ASP A 500 32.26 12.58 -1.64
C ASP A 500 32.00 14.05 -1.91
N TRP A 501 31.13 14.38 -2.88
CA TRP A 501 30.70 15.76 -3.10
C TRP A 501 29.93 16.34 -1.89
N SER A 502 28.93 15.60 -1.37
CA SER A 502 28.18 16.03 -0.16
C SER A 502 29.09 16.23 1.04
N TRP A 503 30.11 15.39 1.16
CA TRP A 503 31.07 15.45 2.24
C TRP A 503 31.86 16.77 2.24
N HIS A 504 32.28 17.25 1.07
CA HIS A 504 33.01 18.52 0.95
C HIS A 504 32.16 19.78 1.21
N LEU A 505 30.82 19.64 1.24
CA LEU A 505 29.91 20.73 1.58
C LEU A 505 29.70 20.87 3.10
N LEU A 506 30.07 19.86 3.88
CA LEU A 506 29.96 19.87 5.33
C LEU A 506 31.13 20.62 5.98
N ASP A 507 30.86 21.27 7.11
CA ASP A 507 31.93 21.80 7.96
C ASP A 507 32.74 20.68 8.65
N GLU A 508 33.85 21.04 9.30
CA GLU A 508 34.73 20.05 9.94
C GLU A 508 34.05 19.28 11.08
N HIS A 509 33.06 19.90 11.75
CA HIS A 509 32.36 19.31 12.88
C HIS A 509 31.34 18.27 12.41
N ALA A 510 30.55 18.59 11.39
CA ALA A 510 29.63 17.69 10.71
C ALA A 510 30.36 16.53 10.02
N GLN A 511 31.53 16.77 9.41
CA GLN A 511 32.40 15.71 8.89
C GLN A 511 32.91 14.77 9.99
N ALA A 512 33.35 15.31 11.13
CA ALA A 512 33.77 14.50 12.27
C ALA A 512 32.60 13.67 12.84
N ALA A 513 31.42 14.26 12.95
CA ALA A 513 30.23 13.58 13.43
C ALA A 513 29.79 12.46 12.48
N MET A 514 29.74 12.72 11.18
CA MET A 514 29.39 11.74 10.15
C MET A 514 30.34 10.52 10.17
N ARG A 515 31.65 10.73 10.35
CA ARG A 515 32.63 9.65 10.57
C ARG A 515 32.37 8.87 11.85
N ALA A 516 32.10 9.54 12.97
CA ALA A 516 31.88 8.86 14.24
C ALA A 516 30.58 8.04 14.22
N LEU A 517 29.51 8.60 13.67
CA LEU A 517 28.17 8.00 13.62
C LEU A 517 28.07 6.82 12.64
N SER A 518 29.02 6.67 11.70
CA SER A 518 29.01 5.56 10.73
C SER A 518 29.22 4.17 11.36
N VAL A 519 29.62 4.13 12.63
CA VAL A 519 29.75 2.88 13.41
C VAL A 519 28.40 2.24 13.72
N PHE A 520 27.28 2.96 13.61
CA PHE A 520 25.93 2.46 13.82
C PHE A 520 25.34 1.86 12.53
N PRO A 521 25.24 0.53 12.40
CA PRO A 521 24.62 -0.11 11.24
C PRO A 521 23.10 0.11 11.15
N GLY A 522 22.41 0.19 12.30
CA GLY A 522 20.94 0.25 12.40
C GLY A 522 20.38 1.66 12.57
N GLY A 523 21.15 2.70 12.23
CA GLY A 523 20.85 4.07 12.63
C GLY A 523 21.02 4.28 14.14
N PHE A 524 20.56 5.41 14.65
CA PHE A 524 20.81 5.82 16.04
C PHE A 524 19.79 6.86 16.51
N THR A 525 19.62 6.97 17.82
CA THR A 525 18.88 8.07 18.46
C THR A 525 19.78 9.28 18.68
N GLU A 526 19.18 10.43 19.02
CA GLU A 526 19.95 11.59 19.46
C GLU A 526 20.82 11.27 20.68
N ASP A 527 20.31 10.50 21.64
CA ASP A 527 21.07 10.10 22.84
C ASP A 527 22.29 9.24 22.49
N ALA A 528 22.14 8.32 21.54
CA ALA A 528 23.25 7.51 21.03
C ALA A 528 24.29 8.38 20.31
N ALA A 529 23.86 9.35 19.49
CA ALA A 529 24.76 10.31 18.86
C ALA A 529 25.50 11.15 19.90
N ARG A 530 24.80 11.64 20.93
CA ARG A 530 25.38 12.46 21.99
C ARG A 530 26.47 11.72 22.76
N HIS A 531 26.29 10.41 22.97
CA HIS A 531 27.29 9.55 23.62
C HIS A 531 28.61 9.51 22.82
N LEU A 532 28.55 9.43 21.49
CA LEU A 532 29.75 9.37 20.65
C LEU A 532 30.39 10.75 20.40
N LEU A 533 29.58 11.81 20.34
CA LEU A 533 30.04 13.15 19.96
C LEU A 533 30.50 14.01 21.17
N GLY A 534 30.22 13.61 22.41
CA GLY A 534 30.76 14.25 23.61
C GLY A 534 30.04 15.53 24.08
N GLY A 535 28.95 15.94 23.41
CA GLY A 535 27.90 16.83 23.93
C GLY A 535 28.24 18.30 24.21
N ARG A 536 27.99 19.16 23.20
CA ARG A 536 27.18 20.39 23.13
C ARG A 536 26.95 20.59 21.61
N ASP A 537 25.74 20.91 21.14
CA ASP A 537 25.42 21.11 19.71
C ASP A 537 25.15 19.84 18.85
N THR A 538 24.94 18.66 19.46
CA THR A 538 24.61 17.41 18.73
C THR A 538 23.37 17.53 17.85
N LEU A 539 22.31 18.15 18.34
CA LEU A 539 21.06 18.28 17.60
C LEU A 539 21.22 19.15 16.34
N ASP A 540 22.01 20.23 16.43
CA ASP A 540 22.27 21.14 15.31
C ASP A 540 23.05 20.42 14.20
N VAL A 541 24.04 19.60 14.56
CA VAL A 541 24.78 18.77 13.60
C VAL A 541 23.88 17.71 12.95
N LEU A 542 22.99 17.09 13.72
CA LEU A 542 22.03 16.13 13.16
C LEU A 542 21.03 16.81 12.22
N ALA A 543 20.63 18.04 12.52
CA ALA A 543 19.80 18.87 11.66
C ALA A 543 20.54 19.26 10.37
N GLU A 544 21.81 19.64 10.44
CA GLU A 544 22.65 19.91 9.27
C GLU A 544 22.81 18.67 8.37
N LEU A 545 23.19 17.54 8.96
CA LEU A 545 23.35 16.28 8.23
C LEU A 545 22.03 15.79 7.62
N SER A 546 20.89 16.00 8.30
CA SER A 546 19.58 15.69 7.75
C SER A 546 19.17 16.67 6.64
N GLY A 547 19.46 17.96 6.82
CA GLY A 547 19.26 19.01 5.81
C GLY A 547 20.01 18.71 4.52
N GLN A 548 21.20 18.11 4.60
CA GLN A 548 21.97 17.66 3.44
C GLN A 548 21.56 16.28 2.89
N SER A 549 20.46 15.70 3.37
CA SER A 549 19.99 14.35 3.03
C SER A 549 21.04 13.24 3.28
N LEU A 550 21.95 13.44 4.24
CA LEU A 550 22.93 12.44 4.68
C LEU A 550 22.40 11.56 5.81
N LEU A 551 21.44 12.09 6.57
CA LEU A 551 20.64 11.36 7.56
C LEU A 551 19.15 11.44 7.22
N LYS A 552 18.46 10.32 7.35
CA LYS A 552 17.00 10.21 7.29
C LYS A 552 16.45 10.18 8.71
N VAL A 553 15.38 10.93 8.95
CA VAL A 553 14.61 10.84 10.19
C VAL A 553 13.51 9.81 10.01
N VAL A 554 13.42 8.86 10.93
CA VAL A 554 12.42 7.78 10.96
C VAL A 554 11.70 7.86 12.29
N ASP A 555 10.38 8.04 12.26
CA ASP A 555 9.55 7.96 13.46
C ASP A 555 9.34 6.52 13.87
N THR A 556 9.56 6.24 15.16
CA THR A 556 9.28 4.94 15.78
C THR A 556 8.35 5.13 16.98
N PRO A 557 7.70 4.06 17.49
CA PRO A 557 6.86 4.15 18.69
C PRO A 557 7.57 4.72 19.93
N VAL A 558 8.92 4.70 19.93
CA VAL A 558 9.77 5.13 21.05
C VAL A 558 10.48 6.47 20.79
N GLY A 559 10.27 7.10 19.63
CA GLY A 559 10.82 8.41 19.26
C GLY A 559 11.43 8.46 17.86
N ALA A 560 12.00 9.62 17.51
CA ALA A 560 12.68 9.83 16.23
C ALA A 560 14.06 9.15 16.22
N ARG A 561 14.38 8.49 15.10
CA ARG A 561 15.69 7.88 14.84
C ARG A 561 16.31 8.48 13.59
N PHE A 562 17.62 8.59 13.61
CA PHE A 562 18.41 9.00 12.46
C PHE A 562 19.00 7.76 11.80
N ARG A 563 18.87 7.64 10.49
CA ARG A 563 19.46 6.57 9.70
C ARG A 563 20.32 7.15 8.60
N MET A 564 21.57 6.73 8.58
CA MET A 564 22.46 6.98 7.45
C MET A 564 22.15 5.96 6.35
N LEU A 565 22.06 6.40 5.09
CA LEU A 565 22.00 5.46 3.96
C LEU A 565 23.27 4.60 3.97
N GLU A 566 23.17 3.33 3.59
CA GLU A 566 24.31 2.41 3.69
C GLU A 566 25.51 2.89 2.87
N THR A 567 25.27 3.46 1.68
CA THR A 567 26.31 4.15 0.88
C THR A 567 27.04 5.25 1.66
N VAL A 568 26.29 6.11 2.34
CA VAL A 568 26.83 7.23 3.10
C VAL A 568 27.60 6.71 4.32
N ARG A 569 27.10 5.64 4.95
CA ARG A 569 27.74 4.96 6.08
C ARG A 569 29.07 4.34 5.72
N GLU A 570 29.14 3.57 4.64
CA GLU A 570 30.38 2.97 4.17
C GLU A 570 31.43 4.03 3.80
N PHE A 571 31.01 5.13 3.16
CA PHE A 571 31.93 6.22 2.81
C PHE A 571 32.52 6.85 4.07
N SER A 572 31.65 7.12 5.05
CA SER A 572 32.03 7.72 6.32
C SER A 572 32.95 6.79 7.13
N ALA A 573 32.69 5.48 7.09
CA ALA A 573 33.54 4.48 7.72
C ALA A 573 34.92 4.37 7.06
N ALA A 574 35.01 4.50 5.74
CA ALA A 574 36.28 4.56 5.02
C ALA A 574 37.09 5.81 5.41
N ARG A 575 36.44 6.99 5.45
CA ARG A 575 37.06 8.25 5.91
C ARG A 575 37.49 8.20 7.38
N LEU A 576 36.73 7.50 8.23
CA LEU A 576 37.11 7.25 9.62
C LEU A 576 38.39 6.40 9.70
N GLY A 577 38.52 5.39 8.83
CA GLY A 577 39.71 4.55 8.70
C GLY A 577 40.94 5.32 8.23
N GLU A 578 40.79 6.16 7.19
CA GLU A 578 41.85 7.05 6.69
C GLU A 578 42.36 8.02 7.78
N ALA A 579 41.46 8.50 8.63
CA ALA A 579 41.79 9.37 9.75
C ALA A 579 42.35 8.63 10.99
N GLY A 580 42.47 7.29 10.94
CA GLY A 580 42.94 6.47 12.06
C GLY A 580 41.97 6.42 13.26
N GLY A 581 40.71 6.84 13.08
CA GLY A 581 39.72 6.99 14.16
C GLY A 581 38.95 5.71 14.51
N THR A 582 39.09 4.64 13.71
CA THR A 582 38.26 3.43 13.83
C THR A 582 38.33 2.79 15.22
N ALA A 583 39.52 2.66 15.80
CA ALA A 583 39.68 2.02 17.11
C ALA A 583 38.94 2.79 18.23
N ARG A 584 39.03 4.13 18.22
CA ARG A 584 38.34 4.99 19.17
C ARG A 584 36.83 4.95 18.98
N ALA A 585 36.34 5.14 17.75
CA ALA A 585 34.92 5.12 17.46
C ALA A 585 34.27 3.77 17.79
N THR A 586 34.99 2.65 17.56
CA THR A 586 34.50 1.34 18.01
C THR A 586 34.49 1.25 19.54
N ALA A 587 35.50 1.76 20.24
CA ALA A 587 35.50 1.75 21.72
C ALA A 587 34.32 2.56 22.29
N ASP A 588 34.02 3.72 21.71
CA ASP A 588 32.89 4.58 22.08
C ASP A 588 31.54 3.93 21.73
N PHE A 589 31.42 3.27 20.57
CA PHE A 589 30.25 2.47 20.20
C PHE A 589 30.00 1.31 21.18
N LEU A 590 31.06 0.57 21.56
CA LEU A 590 30.93 -0.50 22.55
C LEU A 590 30.61 0.05 23.94
N ALA A 591 31.08 1.26 24.29
CA ALA A 591 30.70 1.94 25.53
C ALA A 591 29.22 2.29 25.55
N TRP A 592 28.70 2.89 24.48
CA TRP A 592 27.28 3.13 24.30
C TRP A 592 26.46 1.82 24.42
N ALA A 593 26.90 0.75 23.75
CA ALA A 593 26.18 -0.54 23.77
C ALA A 593 26.16 -1.16 25.18
N ARG A 594 27.24 -0.98 25.96
CA ARG A 594 27.28 -1.37 27.37
C ARG A 594 26.29 -0.59 28.21
N ASP A 595 26.29 0.73 28.08
CA ASP A 595 25.38 1.61 28.83
C ASP A 595 23.91 1.34 28.48
N PHE A 596 23.63 1.10 27.19
CA PHE A 596 22.30 0.70 26.74
C PHE A 596 21.88 -0.64 27.35
N GLY A 597 22.74 -1.65 27.31
CA GLY A 597 22.45 -2.96 27.93
C GLY A 597 22.24 -2.87 29.44
N LEU A 598 23.05 -2.07 30.14
CA LEU A 598 22.90 -1.78 31.57
C LEU A 598 21.56 -1.13 31.90
N ALA A 599 21.08 -0.21 31.05
CA ALA A 599 19.81 0.48 31.27
C ALA A 599 18.57 -0.36 30.93
N HIS A 600 18.69 -1.34 30.02
CA HIS A 600 17.53 -1.98 29.38
C HIS A 600 17.45 -3.51 29.47
N HIS A 601 18.35 -4.19 30.20
CA HIS A 601 18.32 -5.66 30.29
C HIS A 601 17.15 -6.28 31.09
N GLU A 602 16.62 -5.59 32.09
CA GLU A 602 15.55 -6.09 32.97
C GLU A 602 14.11 -5.61 32.64
N PRO A 603 13.87 -4.38 32.16
CA PRO A 603 12.51 -3.85 31.95
C PRO A 603 11.59 -4.71 31.07
N VAL A 604 12.12 -5.55 30.18
CA VAL A 604 11.35 -6.52 29.37
C VAL A 604 10.58 -7.53 30.24
N PHE A 605 11.06 -7.82 31.45
CA PHE A 605 10.38 -8.68 32.42
C PHE A 605 9.62 -7.89 33.48
N GLY A 606 9.50 -6.56 33.29
CA GLY A 606 8.88 -5.62 34.20
C GLY A 606 7.39 -5.39 33.94
N PRO A 607 6.83 -4.29 34.47
CA PRO A 607 5.40 -3.96 34.35
C PRO A 607 4.99 -3.46 32.95
N ASP A 608 5.90 -2.82 32.20
CA ASP A 608 5.70 -2.40 30.81
C ASP A 608 6.69 -3.09 29.88
N PRO A 609 6.47 -4.39 29.59
CA PRO A 609 7.36 -5.15 28.75
C PRO A 609 7.36 -4.60 27.31
N TYR A 610 6.22 -4.15 26.79
CA TYR A 610 6.06 -3.72 25.38
C TYR A 610 6.97 -2.58 25.01
N THR A 611 6.91 -1.46 25.74
CA THR A 611 7.77 -0.31 25.47
C THR A 611 9.25 -0.68 25.63
N ALA A 612 9.58 -1.53 26.60
CA ALA A 612 10.96 -2.01 26.78
C ALA A 612 11.45 -2.84 25.58
N SER A 613 10.64 -3.76 25.08
CA SER A 613 10.97 -4.56 23.90
C SER A 613 11.11 -3.71 22.65
N GLU A 614 10.21 -2.76 22.39
CA GLU A 614 10.31 -1.89 21.22
C GLU A 614 11.56 -1.01 21.24
N ARG A 615 11.99 -0.56 22.43
CA ARG A 615 13.28 0.15 22.59
C ARG A 615 14.46 -0.73 22.20
N ILE A 616 14.50 -1.98 22.67
CA ILE A 616 15.59 -2.91 22.33
C ILE A 616 15.51 -3.33 20.85
N ARG A 617 14.30 -3.55 20.33
CA ARG A 617 14.05 -3.92 18.92
C ARG A 617 14.56 -2.85 17.97
N ALA A 618 14.33 -1.58 18.28
CA ALA A 618 14.84 -0.45 17.51
C ALA A 618 16.38 -0.41 17.43
N GLU A 619 17.07 -0.94 18.45
CA GLU A 619 18.54 -0.99 18.52
C GLU A 619 19.13 -2.38 18.22
N GLN A 620 18.30 -3.36 17.81
CA GLN A 620 18.71 -4.75 17.70
C GLN A 620 19.94 -4.92 16.78
N ASP A 621 19.96 -4.28 15.61
CA ASP A 621 21.06 -4.39 14.65
C ASP A 621 22.38 -3.83 15.20
N ASN A 622 22.29 -2.76 16.00
CA ASN A 622 23.43 -2.16 16.69
C ASN A 622 23.94 -3.09 17.79
N LEU A 623 23.05 -3.63 18.62
CA LEU A 623 23.40 -4.54 19.72
C LEU A 623 23.97 -5.88 19.22
N VAL A 624 23.44 -6.44 18.13
CA VAL A 624 23.97 -7.67 17.51
C VAL A 624 25.38 -7.43 17.00
N THR A 625 25.60 -6.29 16.34
CA THR A 625 26.94 -5.89 15.87
C THR A 625 27.92 -5.72 17.03
N ALA A 626 27.51 -5.00 18.08
CA ALA A 626 28.31 -4.81 19.28
C ALA A 626 28.63 -6.14 19.98
N MET A 627 27.66 -7.07 20.06
CA MET A 627 27.85 -8.39 20.64
C MET A 627 28.88 -9.21 19.86
N ARG A 628 28.79 -9.24 18.51
CA ARG A 628 29.75 -9.95 17.65
C ARG A 628 31.18 -9.40 17.83
N LEU A 629 31.33 -8.07 17.80
CA LEU A 629 32.62 -7.42 18.07
C LEU A 629 33.14 -7.73 19.48
N GLY A 630 32.25 -7.78 20.48
CA GLY A 630 32.59 -8.17 21.84
C GLY A 630 33.09 -9.62 21.92
N ILE A 631 32.44 -10.56 21.22
CA ILE A 631 32.86 -11.96 21.15
C ILE A 631 34.24 -12.09 20.48
N GLU A 632 34.43 -11.45 19.32
CA GLU A 632 35.70 -11.45 18.58
C GLU A 632 36.87 -10.91 19.43
N ARG A 633 36.60 -9.87 20.24
CA ARG A 633 37.60 -9.23 21.12
C ARG A 633 37.71 -9.89 22.51
N ALA A 634 36.90 -10.90 22.80
CA ALA A 634 36.71 -11.46 24.14
C ALA A 634 36.40 -10.40 25.23
N ASP A 635 35.70 -9.32 24.86
CA ASP A 635 35.25 -8.27 25.77
C ASP A 635 33.97 -8.72 26.50
N GLY A 636 34.17 -9.34 27.66
CA GLY A 636 33.07 -9.88 28.46
C GLY A 636 32.07 -8.84 28.98
N ALA A 637 32.47 -7.57 29.14
CA ALA A 637 31.56 -6.51 29.62
C ALA A 637 30.54 -6.15 28.53
N THR A 638 31.02 -5.95 27.31
CA THR A 638 30.16 -5.73 26.14
C THR A 638 29.26 -6.93 25.89
N VAL A 639 29.84 -8.14 25.85
CA VAL A 639 29.06 -9.37 25.62
C VAL A 639 27.96 -9.56 26.67
N ALA A 640 28.27 -9.32 27.96
CA ALA A 640 27.27 -9.42 29.03
C ALA A 640 26.11 -8.42 28.82
N ALA A 641 26.42 -7.14 28.58
CA ALA A 641 25.41 -6.10 28.42
C ALA A 641 24.52 -6.31 27.20
N THR A 642 25.12 -6.60 26.03
CA THR A 642 24.36 -6.78 24.78
C THR A 642 23.56 -8.08 24.79
N ALA A 643 24.14 -9.19 25.28
CA ALA A 643 23.45 -10.47 25.35
C ALA A 643 22.29 -10.46 26.36
N ALA A 644 22.41 -9.67 27.44
CA ALA A 644 21.33 -9.51 28.40
C ALA A 644 20.10 -8.82 27.78
N ALA A 645 20.30 -7.70 27.07
CA ALA A 645 19.22 -6.99 26.40
C ALA A 645 18.63 -7.78 25.21
N LEU A 646 19.47 -8.30 24.32
CA LEU A 646 19.03 -9.11 23.17
C LEU A 646 18.36 -10.41 23.61
N GLY A 647 18.93 -11.08 24.61
CA GLY A 647 18.37 -12.30 25.17
C GLY A 647 16.99 -12.08 25.81
N ALA A 648 16.80 -10.95 26.50
CA ALA A 648 15.50 -10.58 27.03
C ALA A 648 14.47 -10.38 25.90
N LEU A 649 14.81 -9.60 24.86
CA LEU A 649 13.96 -9.39 23.69
C LEU A 649 13.61 -10.70 22.97
N TRP A 650 14.60 -11.55 22.68
CA TRP A 650 14.35 -12.80 21.94
C TRP A 650 13.60 -13.84 22.75
N THR A 651 13.70 -13.80 24.09
CA THR A 651 12.81 -14.56 24.98
C THR A 651 11.38 -14.05 24.89
N ALA A 652 11.22 -12.73 24.88
CA ALA A 652 9.94 -12.04 24.74
C ALA A 652 9.24 -12.34 23.40
N ASP A 653 10.02 -12.46 22.32
CA ASP A 653 9.55 -12.76 20.97
C ASP A 653 9.44 -14.27 20.66
N SER A 654 9.81 -15.14 21.60
CA SER A 654 9.93 -16.59 21.37
C SER A 654 10.82 -16.98 20.18
N ASN A 655 11.87 -16.18 19.92
CA ASN A 655 12.81 -16.46 18.83
C ASN A 655 13.86 -17.50 19.27
N TYR A 656 13.44 -18.77 19.30
CA TYR A 656 14.24 -19.87 19.82
C TYR A 656 15.52 -20.14 19.01
N SER A 657 15.51 -19.84 17.70
CA SER A 657 16.69 -20.00 16.84
C SER A 657 17.83 -19.05 17.24
N ARG A 658 17.52 -17.77 17.47
CA ARG A 658 18.50 -16.78 17.95
C ARG A 658 18.91 -17.02 19.39
N LEU A 659 17.99 -17.47 20.25
CA LEU A 659 18.32 -17.90 21.61
C LEU A 659 19.29 -19.10 21.62
N ALA A 660 19.09 -20.08 20.73
CA ALA A 660 20.00 -21.23 20.59
C ALA A 660 21.42 -20.78 20.23
N ALA A 661 21.57 -19.83 19.29
CA ALA A 661 22.87 -19.27 18.92
C ALA A 661 23.57 -18.60 20.13
N LEU A 662 22.84 -17.80 20.92
CA LEU A 662 23.39 -17.20 22.14
C LEU A 662 23.96 -18.23 23.11
N THR A 663 23.27 -19.36 23.29
CA THR A 663 23.67 -20.38 24.28
C THR A 663 25.02 -21.04 23.97
N THR A 664 25.50 -20.94 22.73
CA THR A 664 26.78 -21.52 22.31
C THR A 664 27.95 -20.54 22.48
N GLU A 665 27.78 -19.32 21.98
CA GLU A 665 28.88 -18.34 21.87
C GLU A 665 29.09 -17.52 23.15
N VAL A 666 27.99 -17.06 23.77
CA VAL A 666 28.04 -16.13 24.92
C VAL A 666 28.65 -16.79 26.17
N PRO A 667 28.23 -18.00 26.59
CA PRO A 667 28.79 -18.62 27.79
C PRO A 667 30.29 -18.90 27.71
N ALA A 668 30.85 -19.09 26.50
CA ALA A 668 32.28 -19.33 26.32
C ALA A 668 33.12 -18.09 26.71
N VAL A 669 32.64 -16.89 26.37
CA VAL A 669 33.29 -15.62 26.74
C VAL A 669 33.04 -15.32 28.23
N LEU A 670 31.78 -15.41 28.67
CA LEU A 670 31.42 -15.06 30.05
C LEU A 670 32.08 -15.96 31.09
N ALA A 671 32.32 -17.24 30.79
CA ALA A 671 33.03 -18.15 31.69
C ALA A 671 34.44 -17.68 32.07
N ARG A 672 35.11 -16.89 31.22
CA ARG A 672 36.47 -16.35 31.47
C ARG A 672 36.47 -14.90 31.98
N PHE A 673 35.36 -14.19 31.80
CA PHE A 673 35.21 -12.81 32.23
C PHE A 673 35.06 -12.71 33.76
N HIS A 674 35.55 -11.66 34.42
CA HIS A 674 35.28 -11.40 35.84
C HIS A 674 34.64 -10.01 35.95
N PRO A 675 33.32 -9.90 36.17
CA PRO A 675 32.63 -8.62 36.06
C PRO A 675 33.00 -7.67 37.20
N LYS A 676 33.22 -6.40 36.85
CA LYS A 676 33.19 -5.29 37.81
C LYS A 676 31.77 -5.14 38.39
N PRO A 677 31.59 -4.47 39.55
CA PRO A 677 30.28 -4.33 40.20
C PRO A 677 29.16 -3.85 39.27
N GLU A 678 29.44 -2.87 38.41
CA GLU A 678 28.49 -2.33 37.43
C GLU A 678 27.99 -3.38 36.40
N PHE A 679 28.79 -4.39 36.05
CA PHE A 679 28.43 -5.42 35.06
C PHE A 679 27.90 -6.71 35.67
N VAL A 680 27.81 -6.83 37.00
CA VAL A 680 27.37 -8.07 37.66
C VAL A 680 25.95 -8.44 37.24
N GLU A 681 25.03 -7.49 37.20
CA GLU A 681 23.62 -7.76 36.95
C GLU A 681 23.33 -8.08 35.48
N VAL A 682 23.93 -7.37 34.53
CA VAL A 682 23.84 -7.76 33.11
C VAL A 682 24.50 -9.12 32.85
N THR A 683 25.61 -9.44 33.53
CA THR A 683 26.23 -10.78 33.43
C THR A 683 25.29 -11.85 33.99
N ARG A 684 24.60 -11.57 35.10
CA ARG A 684 23.58 -12.45 35.67
C ARG A 684 22.43 -12.65 34.70
N THR A 685 21.90 -11.59 34.11
CA THR A 685 20.79 -11.67 33.14
C THR A 685 21.19 -12.47 31.91
N ALA A 686 22.33 -12.16 31.28
CA ALA A 686 22.82 -12.90 30.11
C ALA A 686 23.00 -14.39 30.43
N ALA A 687 23.67 -14.72 31.55
CA ALA A 687 23.87 -16.11 31.95
C ALA A 687 22.55 -16.81 32.35
N THR A 688 21.59 -16.08 32.94
CA THR A 688 20.25 -16.60 33.27
C THR A 688 19.46 -16.89 32.02
N VAL A 689 19.40 -15.96 31.06
CA VAL A 689 18.72 -16.18 29.77
C VAL A 689 19.36 -17.34 29.02
N CYS A 690 20.69 -17.41 28.93
CA CYS A 690 21.36 -18.55 28.30
C CYS A 690 21.09 -19.86 29.06
N ALA A 691 21.09 -19.86 30.40
CA ALA A 691 20.81 -21.07 31.18
C ALA A 691 19.35 -21.52 31.03
N THR A 692 18.39 -20.61 31.05
CA THR A 692 16.97 -20.87 30.79
C THR A 692 16.77 -21.39 29.37
N ALA A 693 17.33 -20.72 28.37
CA ALA A 693 17.25 -21.15 26.98
C ALA A 693 17.90 -22.53 26.79
N THR A 694 19.08 -22.81 27.37
CA THR A 694 19.68 -24.15 27.33
C THR A 694 18.83 -25.17 28.08
N PHE A 695 18.22 -24.81 29.21
CA PHE A 695 17.31 -25.70 29.93
C PHE A 695 16.09 -26.07 29.07
N MET A 696 15.50 -25.06 28.43
CA MET A 696 14.37 -25.20 27.50
C MET A 696 14.75 -25.86 26.18
N LEU A 697 16.02 -25.79 25.72
CA LEU A 697 16.47 -26.28 24.41
C LEU A 697 17.34 -27.55 24.45
N GLN A 698 17.87 -27.92 25.61
CA GLN A 698 18.83 -29.00 25.78
C GLN A 698 18.67 -29.74 27.12
N GLY A 699 17.63 -29.45 27.89
CA GLY A 699 17.40 -30.02 29.22
C GLY A 699 18.41 -29.51 30.26
N PRO A 700 18.58 -30.18 31.41
CA PRO A 700 19.42 -29.71 32.53
C PRO A 700 20.94 -29.84 32.25
N ARG A 701 21.41 -29.31 31.12
CA ARG A 701 22.79 -29.39 30.61
C ARG A 701 23.51 -28.04 30.53
N ALA A 702 22.97 -26.99 31.14
CA ALA A 702 23.50 -25.62 31.06
C ALA A 702 24.82 -25.37 31.84
N VAL A 703 25.81 -26.26 31.74
CA VAL A 703 26.99 -26.31 32.61
C VAL A 703 27.77 -24.97 32.63
N ARG A 704 28.03 -24.35 31.47
CA ARG A 704 28.84 -23.12 31.41
C ARG A 704 28.12 -21.90 31.99
N SER A 705 26.85 -21.69 31.62
CA SER A 705 26.04 -20.58 32.13
C SER A 705 25.81 -20.71 33.64
N LEU A 706 25.60 -21.93 34.14
CA LEU A 706 25.44 -22.19 35.57
C LEU A 706 26.74 -21.96 36.36
N VAL A 707 27.90 -22.28 35.79
CA VAL A 707 29.21 -21.91 36.38
C VAL A 707 29.36 -20.40 36.48
N VAL A 708 28.95 -19.65 35.45
CA VAL A 708 28.95 -18.18 35.49
C VAL A 708 28.03 -17.67 36.58
N LEU A 709 26.79 -18.17 36.69
CA LEU A 709 25.84 -17.72 37.72
C LEU A 709 26.36 -17.97 39.15
N ARG A 710 26.91 -19.16 39.41
CA ARG A 710 27.41 -19.57 40.73
C ARG A 710 28.62 -18.79 41.23
N ARG A 711 29.39 -18.16 40.34
CA ARG A 711 30.53 -17.32 40.74
C ARG A 711 30.14 -15.86 41.00
N LEU A 712 28.96 -15.43 40.57
CA LEU A 712 28.51 -14.06 40.80
C LEU A 712 28.11 -13.89 42.27
N PRO A 713 28.25 -12.68 42.85
CA PRO A 713 27.74 -12.39 44.19
C PRO A 713 26.26 -12.76 44.33
N GLU A 714 25.82 -13.17 45.51
CA GLU A 714 24.39 -13.40 45.76
C GLU A 714 23.61 -12.08 45.65
N ALA A 715 22.41 -12.16 45.07
CA ALA A 715 21.50 -11.04 44.94
C ALA A 715 20.11 -11.45 45.46
N PRO A 716 19.40 -10.57 46.19
CA PRO A 716 18.07 -10.90 46.69
C PRO A 716 17.10 -11.11 45.51
N PRO A 717 16.26 -12.16 45.50
CA PRO A 717 15.39 -12.50 44.38
C PRO A 717 14.14 -11.57 44.26
N THR A 718 14.40 -10.27 44.14
CA THR A 718 13.40 -9.19 44.00
C THR A 718 12.94 -8.97 42.56
N THR A 719 13.66 -9.51 41.57
CA THR A 719 13.29 -9.47 40.14
C THR A 719 13.13 -10.89 39.62
N LEU A 720 12.34 -11.06 38.55
CA LEU A 720 12.12 -12.38 37.93
C LEU A 720 13.45 -13.03 37.52
N VAL A 721 14.38 -12.22 36.98
CA VAL A 721 15.71 -12.68 36.57
C VAL A 721 16.55 -13.15 37.75
N ARG A 722 16.53 -12.44 38.90
CA ARG A 722 17.26 -12.86 40.10
C ARG A 722 16.67 -14.12 40.73
N ALA A 723 15.35 -14.25 40.73
CA ALA A 723 14.67 -15.47 41.16
C ALA A 723 15.06 -16.67 40.26
N LEU A 724 15.02 -16.49 38.94
CA LEU A 724 15.51 -17.47 37.96
C LEU A 724 16.98 -17.83 38.19
N SER A 725 17.86 -16.84 38.31
CA SER A 725 19.28 -17.06 38.60
C SER A 725 19.50 -17.92 39.86
N THR A 726 18.71 -17.67 40.92
CA THR A 726 18.82 -18.39 42.20
C THR A 726 18.40 -19.85 42.05
N VAL A 727 17.22 -20.08 41.45
CA VAL A 727 16.70 -21.44 41.22
C VAL A 727 17.63 -22.21 40.28
N LEU A 728 18.04 -21.61 39.16
CA LEU A 728 18.93 -22.23 38.18
C LEU A 728 20.29 -22.61 38.80
N SER A 729 20.86 -21.76 39.67
CA SER A 729 22.15 -22.05 40.32
C SER A 729 22.09 -23.28 41.25
N ALA A 730 20.90 -23.62 41.74
CA ALA A 730 20.64 -24.83 42.50
C ALA A 730 20.48 -26.10 41.61
N LEU A 731 20.43 -25.98 40.27
CA LEU A 731 20.09 -27.10 39.37
C LEU A 731 21.20 -28.11 39.02
N PRO A 732 22.52 -27.82 39.08
CA PRO A 732 23.51 -28.88 38.92
C PRO A 732 23.68 -29.68 40.23
N GLY A 733 22.93 -30.80 40.35
CA GLY A 733 23.11 -31.84 41.39
C GLY A 733 21.91 -32.12 42.31
N ILE A 734 20.66 -32.02 41.84
CA ILE A 734 19.51 -31.83 42.73
C ILE A 734 19.25 -32.98 43.72
N ASP A 735 19.36 -32.61 45.00
CA ASP A 735 18.52 -33.08 46.08
C ASP A 735 17.18 -32.31 46.02
N ARG A 736 16.08 -33.02 45.76
CA ARG A 736 14.70 -32.49 45.63
C ARG A 736 14.31 -31.55 46.78
N ARG A 737 14.91 -31.76 47.95
CA ARG A 737 14.71 -30.94 49.15
C ARG A 737 15.08 -29.47 48.95
N VAL A 738 16.07 -29.15 48.12
CA VAL A 738 16.50 -27.77 47.88
C VAL A 738 15.43 -27.02 47.08
N LEU A 739 14.87 -27.65 46.05
CA LEU A 739 13.85 -27.03 45.22
C LEU A 739 12.50 -26.91 45.96
N ASP A 740 12.17 -27.90 46.80
CA ASP A 740 11.04 -27.83 47.74
C ASP A 740 11.20 -26.66 48.73
N ALA A 741 12.40 -26.46 49.28
CA ALA A 741 12.68 -25.34 50.19
C ALA A 741 12.59 -23.97 49.49
N LEU A 742 13.05 -23.85 48.25
CA LEU A 742 12.89 -22.63 47.44
C LEU A 742 11.41 -22.34 47.13
N GLY A 743 10.61 -23.38 46.89
CA GLY A 743 9.16 -23.25 46.70
C GLY A 743 8.41 -22.82 47.96
N ALA A 744 8.90 -23.19 49.14
CA ALA A 744 8.33 -22.79 50.43
C ALA A 744 8.79 -21.40 50.93
N SER A 745 9.54 -20.65 50.11
CA SER A 745 10.05 -19.32 50.47
C SER A 745 8.93 -18.28 50.57
N ASP A 746 9.06 -17.35 51.52
CA ASP A 746 8.19 -16.17 51.65
C ASP A 746 8.38 -15.14 50.51
N GLN A 747 9.35 -15.36 49.61
CA GLN A 747 9.59 -14.49 48.47
C GLN A 747 8.78 -14.96 47.24
N PRO A 748 7.74 -14.21 46.81
CA PRO A 748 6.77 -14.72 45.82
C PRO A 748 7.40 -15.08 44.47
N LEU A 749 8.34 -14.28 43.96
CA LEU A 749 9.00 -14.57 42.69
C LEU A 749 9.90 -15.81 42.77
N LEU A 750 10.54 -16.04 43.92
CA LEU A 750 11.36 -17.23 44.11
C LEU A 750 10.50 -18.50 44.17
N ALA A 751 9.40 -18.45 44.93
CA ALA A 751 8.43 -19.54 45.02
C ALA A 751 7.79 -19.82 43.64
N PHE A 752 7.41 -18.77 42.91
CA PHE A 752 6.88 -18.84 41.55
C PHE A 752 7.82 -19.61 40.62
N VAL A 753 9.08 -19.19 40.53
CA VAL A 753 10.07 -19.84 39.66
C VAL A 753 10.33 -21.29 40.09
N ALA A 754 10.47 -21.55 41.39
CA ALA A 754 10.68 -22.91 41.90
C ALA A 754 9.52 -23.83 41.52
N HIS A 755 8.28 -23.35 41.64
CA HIS A 755 7.08 -24.09 41.25
C HIS A 755 6.94 -24.26 39.73
N ALA A 756 7.39 -23.28 38.93
CA ALA A 756 7.47 -23.42 37.48
C ALA A 756 8.43 -24.56 37.09
N VAL A 757 9.64 -24.58 37.66
CA VAL A 757 10.61 -25.66 37.42
C VAL A 757 10.09 -27.01 37.92
N HIS A 758 9.42 -27.06 39.08
CA HIS A 758 8.72 -28.27 39.55
C HIS A 758 7.70 -28.78 38.54
N SER A 759 6.90 -27.90 37.96
CA SER A 759 5.86 -28.26 37.01
C SER A 759 6.44 -28.94 35.77
N TYR A 760 7.50 -28.36 35.18
CA TYR A 760 8.19 -28.96 34.04
C TYR A 760 8.88 -30.26 34.40
N TRP A 761 9.52 -30.34 35.57
CA TRP A 761 10.15 -31.59 36.00
C TRP A 761 9.13 -32.73 36.12
N TRP A 762 8.02 -32.53 36.85
CA TRP A 762 7.03 -33.59 37.02
C TRP A 762 6.40 -34.04 35.71
N GLU A 763 6.18 -33.10 34.78
CA GLU A 763 5.78 -33.43 33.41
C GLU A 763 6.83 -34.33 32.73
N THR A 764 8.12 -33.97 32.78
CA THR A 764 9.18 -34.82 32.19
C THR A 764 9.28 -36.20 32.85
N ALA A 765 8.87 -36.32 34.11
CA ALA A 765 8.83 -37.57 34.85
C ALA A 765 7.53 -38.38 34.60
N GLY A 766 6.58 -37.84 33.83
CA GLY A 766 5.29 -38.47 33.53
C GLY A 766 4.24 -38.36 34.63
N ASP A 767 4.44 -37.53 35.65
CA ASP A 767 3.50 -37.32 36.77
C ASP A 767 2.69 -36.02 36.56
N GLY A 768 1.67 -36.11 35.71
CA GLY A 768 0.82 -34.97 35.34
C GLY A 768 0.05 -34.36 36.53
N GLU A 769 -0.28 -35.14 37.56
CA GLU A 769 -0.97 -34.61 38.75
C GLU A 769 -0.06 -33.71 39.58
N ARG A 770 1.19 -34.13 39.82
CA ARG A 770 2.15 -33.29 40.53
C ARG A 770 2.62 -32.10 39.68
N ALA A 771 2.67 -32.26 38.36
CA ALA A 771 2.93 -31.16 37.44
C ALA A 771 1.84 -30.08 37.56
N LEU A 772 0.57 -30.49 37.58
CA LEU A 772 -0.58 -29.61 37.75
C LEU A 772 -0.62 -28.96 39.13
N ALA A 773 -0.43 -29.73 40.20
CA ALA A 773 -0.37 -29.19 41.56
C ALA A 773 0.75 -28.15 41.73
N SER A 774 1.86 -28.31 41.02
CA SER A 774 2.95 -27.33 41.01
C SER A 774 2.60 -26.09 40.19
N ALA A 775 1.90 -26.23 39.06
CA ALA A 775 1.40 -25.10 38.28
C ALA A 775 0.33 -24.28 39.02
N VAL A 776 -0.50 -24.92 39.85
CA VAL A 776 -1.44 -24.22 40.75
C VAL A 776 -0.68 -23.39 41.78
N ARG A 777 0.30 -23.98 42.47
CA ARG A 777 1.15 -23.23 43.41
C ARG A 777 1.95 -22.12 42.74
N MET A 778 2.36 -22.31 41.49
CA MET A 778 2.98 -21.27 40.67
C MET A 778 2.00 -20.10 40.45
N LEU A 779 0.73 -20.37 40.13
CA LEU A 779 -0.29 -19.32 40.01
C LEU A 779 -0.57 -18.61 41.34
N ASP A 780 -0.60 -19.35 42.46
CA ASP A 780 -0.79 -18.76 43.79
C ASP A 780 0.38 -17.83 44.16
N ALA A 781 1.62 -18.27 43.90
CA ALA A 781 2.82 -17.46 44.11
C ALA A 781 2.91 -16.24 43.17
N ALA A 782 2.30 -16.33 41.97
CA ALA A 782 2.20 -15.19 41.05
C ALA A 782 1.35 -14.05 41.63
N GLY A 783 0.28 -14.38 42.37
CA GLY A 783 -0.65 -13.44 42.98
C GLY A 783 -1.03 -12.25 42.08
N ASP A 784 -1.14 -11.07 42.69
CA ASP A 784 -1.32 -9.79 42.00
C ASP A 784 0.02 -9.06 41.76
N SER A 785 1.08 -9.79 41.42
CA SER A 785 2.49 -9.33 41.33
C SER A 785 2.77 -8.06 40.50
N GLY A 786 1.79 -7.46 39.83
CA GLY A 786 1.97 -6.29 38.96
C GLY A 786 2.79 -6.60 37.70
N LEU A 787 3.29 -7.83 37.55
CA LEU A 787 4.13 -8.29 36.46
C LEU A 787 3.29 -9.14 35.49
N PRO A 788 2.99 -8.62 34.29
CA PRO A 788 2.16 -9.33 33.31
C PRO A 788 2.73 -10.71 32.92
N TRP A 789 4.05 -10.81 32.76
CA TRP A 789 4.75 -12.05 32.41
C TRP A 789 4.51 -13.19 33.40
N VAL A 790 4.53 -12.90 34.70
CA VAL A 790 4.38 -13.90 35.76
C VAL A 790 2.97 -14.52 35.70
N ARG A 791 1.95 -13.66 35.55
CA ARG A 791 0.55 -14.12 35.40
C ARG A 791 0.32 -14.87 34.08
N LEU A 792 0.90 -14.37 32.99
CA LEU A 792 0.77 -14.96 31.66
C LEU A 792 1.34 -16.38 31.65
N MET A 793 2.56 -16.56 32.16
CA MET A 793 3.22 -17.87 32.23
C MET A 793 2.46 -18.87 33.09
N ALA A 794 1.97 -18.48 34.28
CA ALA A 794 1.21 -19.38 35.14
C ALA A 794 -0.11 -19.82 34.49
N ARG A 795 -0.83 -18.89 33.84
CA ARG A 795 -2.10 -19.19 33.16
C ARG A 795 -1.89 -20.04 31.90
N ALA A 796 -0.88 -19.72 31.10
CA ALA A 796 -0.52 -20.52 29.93
C ALA A 796 -0.13 -21.95 30.33
N ARG A 797 0.69 -22.11 31.38
CA ARG A 797 1.12 -23.42 31.87
C ARG A 797 -0.04 -24.28 32.38
N LEU A 798 -0.99 -23.68 33.11
CA LEU A 798 -2.20 -24.40 33.53
C LEU A 798 -3.06 -24.80 32.31
N GLY A 799 -3.23 -23.90 31.35
CA GLY A 799 -3.91 -24.18 30.09
C GLY A 799 -3.33 -25.38 29.35
N GLU A 800 -2.01 -25.40 29.18
CA GLU A 800 -1.26 -26.50 28.58
C GLU A 800 -1.50 -27.83 29.30
N LEU A 801 -1.36 -27.88 30.64
CA LEU A 801 -1.53 -29.11 31.41
C LEU A 801 -2.98 -29.63 31.39
N TYR A 802 -3.97 -28.75 31.40
CA TYR A 802 -5.38 -29.14 31.26
C TYR A 802 -5.69 -29.68 29.85
N LEU A 803 -5.10 -29.10 28.79
CA LEU A 803 -5.19 -29.65 27.43
C LEU A 803 -4.60 -31.05 27.34
N GLN A 804 -3.44 -31.30 27.93
CA GLN A 804 -2.81 -32.61 27.94
C GLN A 804 -3.66 -33.65 28.68
N ARG A 805 -4.39 -33.25 29.73
CA ARG A 805 -5.30 -34.12 30.48
C ARG A 805 -6.63 -34.37 29.77
N GLY A 806 -6.98 -33.57 28.77
CA GLY A 806 -8.27 -33.63 28.09
C GLY A 806 -9.40 -32.97 28.90
N GLU A 807 -9.08 -31.90 29.63
CA GLU A 807 -10.01 -31.09 30.41
C GLU A 807 -10.19 -29.70 29.73
N PRO A 808 -10.87 -29.63 28.57
CA PRO A 808 -10.85 -28.43 27.71
C PRO A 808 -11.54 -27.21 28.32
N ASP A 809 -12.51 -27.40 29.22
CA ASP A 809 -13.22 -26.29 29.87
C ASP A 809 -12.29 -25.50 30.81
N GLU A 810 -11.49 -26.20 31.63
CA GLU A 810 -10.50 -25.57 32.50
C GLU A 810 -9.34 -24.99 31.67
N ALA A 811 -8.91 -25.68 30.61
CA ALA A 811 -7.94 -25.13 29.68
C ALA A 811 -8.41 -23.78 29.09
N THR A 812 -9.63 -23.74 28.56
CA THR A 812 -10.26 -22.54 28.00
C THR A 812 -10.33 -21.42 29.03
N ARG A 813 -10.72 -21.73 30.27
CA ARG A 813 -10.79 -20.76 31.36
C ARG A 813 -9.45 -20.10 31.62
N HIS A 814 -8.39 -20.88 31.75
CA HIS A 814 -7.04 -20.37 32.03
C HIS A 814 -6.46 -19.61 30.85
N LEU A 815 -6.58 -20.13 29.63
CA LEU A 815 -6.07 -19.50 28.41
C LEU A 815 -6.84 -18.23 28.04
N SER A 816 -8.13 -18.15 28.32
CA SER A 816 -8.93 -16.92 28.12
C SER A 816 -8.50 -15.79 29.07
N VAL A 817 -8.09 -16.12 30.31
CA VAL A 817 -7.48 -15.14 31.21
C VAL A 817 -6.12 -14.71 30.68
N ALA A 818 -5.29 -15.65 30.24
CA ALA A 818 -3.99 -15.35 29.63
C ALA A 818 -4.15 -14.42 28.41
N MET A 819 -5.13 -14.67 27.54
CA MET A 819 -5.44 -13.84 26.37
C MET A 819 -5.87 -12.42 26.74
N ARG A 820 -6.61 -12.23 27.84
CA ARG A 820 -6.97 -10.90 28.33
C ARG A 820 -5.75 -10.13 28.84
N VAL A 821 -4.87 -10.80 29.61
CA VAL A 821 -3.60 -10.20 30.05
C VAL A 821 -2.74 -9.82 28.84
N LEU A 822 -2.66 -10.67 27.82
CA LEU A 822 -1.95 -10.36 26.58
C LEU A 822 -2.56 -9.17 25.83
N ALA A 823 -3.89 -9.07 25.79
CA ALA A 823 -4.60 -7.96 25.15
C ALA A 823 -4.39 -6.61 25.85
N GLU A 824 -4.19 -6.60 27.17
CA GLU A 824 -3.81 -5.40 27.94
C GLU A 824 -2.40 -4.88 27.55
N LEU A 825 -1.55 -5.74 27.00
CA LEU A 825 -0.18 -5.41 26.55
C LEU A 825 -0.10 -5.01 25.06
N ALA A 826 -1.25 -4.73 24.42
CA ALA A 826 -1.31 -4.47 22.98
C ALA A 826 -0.27 -3.44 22.50
N PRO A 827 0.38 -3.65 21.32
CA PRO A 827 0.26 -4.73 20.33
C PRO A 827 1.29 -5.88 20.45
N TRP A 828 1.47 -6.47 21.63
CA TRP A 828 2.40 -7.61 21.80
C TRP A 828 1.92 -8.91 21.08
N PRO A 829 2.80 -9.61 20.32
CA PRO A 829 2.44 -10.84 19.60
C PRO A 829 2.20 -12.05 20.53
N ASP A 830 1.30 -12.97 20.16
CA ASP A 830 1.05 -14.19 20.94
C ASP A 830 2.21 -15.19 20.83
N THR A 831 3.20 -15.00 21.68
CA THR A 831 4.51 -15.67 21.67
C THR A 831 4.53 -16.97 22.47
N ILE A 832 3.54 -17.20 23.34
CA ILE A 832 3.44 -18.39 24.20
C ILE A 832 2.35 -19.35 23.69
N GLY A 833 1.80 -19.11 22.48
CA GLY A 833 0.85 -20.01 21.84
C GLY A 833 -0.53 -20.08 22.51
N ILE A 834 -1.01 -18.98 23.10
CA ILE A 834 -2.29 -18.96 23.84
C ILE A 834 -3.48 -19.15 22.88
N ARG A 835 -3.44 -18.53 21.69
CA ARG A 835 -4.45 -18.69 20.64
C ARG A 835 -4.50 -20.11 20.15
N TRP A 836 -3.35 -20.75 19.96
CA TRP A 836 -3.28 -22.17 19.61
C TRP A 836 -3.91 -23.02 20.70
N GLY A 837 -3.56 -22.81 21.96
CA GLY A 837 -4.19 -23.51 23.08
C GLY A 837 -5.72 -23.35 23.09
N LEU A 838 -6.25 -22.15 22.79
CA LEU A 838 -7.70 -21.91 22.70
C LEU A 838 -8.34 -22.66 21.51
N MET A 839 -7.66 -22.75 20.37
CA MET A 839 -8.13 -23.56 19.24
C MET A 839 -8.17 -25.04 19.61
N LEU A 840 -7.11 -25.56 20.24
CA LEU A 840 -7.05 -26.97 20.66
C LEU A 840 -8.10 -27.28 21.73
N ALA A 841 -8.34 -26.37 22.68
CA ALA A 841 -9.38 -26.54 23.70
C ALA A 841 -10.78 -26.60 23.06
N ALA A 842 -11.04 -25.71 22.10
CA ALA A 842 -12.30 -25.70 21.36
C ALA A 842 -12.50 -26.97 20.51
N LEU A 843 -11.45 -27.50 19.89
CA LEU A 843 -11.50 -28.78 19.19
C LEU A 843 -11.76 -29.95 20.15
N GLN A 844 -11.08 -29.99 21.31
CA GLN A 844 -11.28 -30.99 22.35
C GLN A 844 -12.71 -30.99 22.91
N SER A 845 -13.36 -29.82 23.02
CA SER A 845 -14.75 -29.70 23.48
C SER A 845 -15.80 -29.86 22.37
N GLY A 846 -15.39 -30.09 21.11
CA GLY A 846 -16.28 -30.17 19.95
C GLY A 846 -16.84 -28.82 19.48
N ALA A 847 -16.34 -27.70 19.98
CA ALA A 847 -16.74 -26.34 19.60
C ALA A 847 -16.03 -25.87 18.31
N VAL A 848 -16.29 -26.56 17.19
CA VAL A 848 -15.60 -26.36 15.90
C VAL A 848 -15.68 -24.90 15.40
N ASP A 849 -16.83 -24.25 15.55
CA ASP A 849 -17.01 -22.85 15.13
C ASP A 849 -16.21 -21.86 16.00
N GLU A 850 -15.86 -22.23 17.23
CA GLU A 850 -14.96 -21.44 18.06
C GLU A 850 -13.50 -21.60 17.63
N ALA A 851 -13.07 -22.83 17.32
CA ALA A 851 -11.75 -23.10 16.76
C ALA A 851 -11.53 -22.31 15.46
N GLU A 852 -12.50 -22.31 14.55
CA GLU A 852 -12.43 -21.56 13.28
C GLU A 852 -12.38 -20.03 13.50
N ARG A 853 -13.14 -19.49 14.47
CA ARG A 853 -13.08 -18.07 14.83
C ARG A 853 -11.72 -17.65 15.36
N TRP A 854 -11.07 -18.50 16.16
CA TRP A 854 -9.71 -18.23 16.63
C TRP A 854 -8.71 -18.32 15.48
N LEU A 855 -8.85 -19.32 14.60
CA LEU A 855 -8.02 -19.50 13.41
C LEU A 855 -8.08 -18.29 12.46
N ALA A 856 -9.27 -17.71 12.27
CA ALA A 856 -9.46 -16.51 11.44
C ALA A 856 -8.78 -15.25 12.02
N LYS A 857 -8.55 -15.20 13.34
CA LYS A 857 -7.87 -14.08 14.02
C LYS A 857 -6.35 -14.17 13.95
N THR A 858 -5.80 -15.26 13.45
CA THR A 858 -4.38 -15.43 13.17
C THR A 858 -4.08 -14.78 11.82
N SER A 859 -3.67 -13.50 11.83
CA SER A 859 -3.06 -12.89 10.63
C SER A 859 -1.71 -13.55 10.37
N PRO A 860 -1.32 -13.81 9.11
CA PRO A 860 0.07 -14.10 8.77
C PRO A 860 0.89 -12.81 8.92
N GLY A 861 1.35 -12.53 10.14
CA GLY A 861 2.29 -11.46 10.45
C GLY A 861 3.70 -11.84 10.02
N GLY A 862 4.41 -10.94 9.35
CA GLY A 862 5.74 -11.20 8.76
C GLY A 862 6.85 -11.32 9.79
N GLY A 863 7.50 -12.49 9.86
CA GLY A 863 8.72 -12.77 10.63
C GLY A 863 9.33 -14.12 10.23
N GLU A 864 10.61 -14.33 10.56
CA GLU A 864 11.42 -15.50 10.17
C GLU A 864 10.95 -16.83 10.82
N ASP A 865 10.18 -16.81 11.91
CA ASP A 865 9.58 -18.01 12.55
C ASP A 865 8.25 -18.44 11.88
N ARG A 866 8.13 -18.22 10.57
CA ARG A 866 6.89 -18.41 9.77
C ARG A 866 6.49 -19.87 9.54
N PHE A 867 7.39 -20.82 9.75
CA PHE A 867 7.20 -22.21 9.27
C PHE A 867 6.31 -23.03 10.20
N ASP A 868 6.59 -23.03 11.51
CA ASP A 868 5.83 -23.82 12.49
C ASP A 868 4.36 -23.39 12.57
N VAL A 869 4.11 -22.08 12.40
CA VAL A 869 2.77 -21.48 12.41
C VAL A 869 1.91 -21.97 11.23
N ILE A 870 2.50 -22.16 10.05
CA ILE A 870 1.77 -22.58 8.84
C ILE A 870 1.41 -24.07 8.92
N THR A 871 2.33 -24.92 9.35
CA THR A 871 2.09 -26.35 9.49
C THR A 871 1.05 -26.64 10.59
N PHE A 872 1.09 -25.89 11.70
CA PHE A 872 0.08 -25.94 12.76
C PHE A 872 -1.32 -25.50 12.25
N ASP A 873 -1.41 -24.37 11.53
CA ASP A 873 -2.67 -23.88 10.94
C ASP A 873 -3.30 -24.94 10.01
N LEU A 874 -2.49 -25.61 9.18
CA LEU A 874 -2.97 -26.70 8.31
C LEU A 874 -3.51 -27.89 9.11
N GLY A 875 -2.83 -28.28 10.20
CA GLY A 875 -3.30 -29.34 11.09
C GLY A 875 -4.63 -29.00 11.76
N VAL A 876 -4.79 -27.77 12.26
CA VAL A 876 -6.07 -27.30 12.83
C VAL A 876 -7.18 -27.27 11.79
N ARG A 877 -6.90 -26.79 10.56
CA ARG A 877 -7.88 -26.83 9.45
C ARG A 877 -8.28 -28.25 9.09
N ALA A 878 -7.31 -29.18 9.12
CA ALA A 878 -7.57 -30.58 8.85
C ALA A 878 -8.55 -31.16 9.88
N GLU A 879 -8.30 -30.93 11.17
CA GLU A 879 -9.20 -31.37 12.25
C GLU A 879 -10.58 -30.71 12.18
N ILE A 880 -10.67 -29.42 11.83
CA ILE A 880 -11.95 -28.72 11.60
C ILE A 880 -12.75 -29.40 10.48
N SER A 881 -12.11 -29.68 9.34
CA SER A 881 -12.75 -30.38 8.21
C SER A 881 -13.17 -31.81 8.58
N LEU A 882 -12.32 -32.56 9.31
CA LEU A 882 -12.68 -33.90 9.80
C LEU A 882 -13.87 -33.86 10.76
N ALA A 883 -13.89 -32.90 11.70
CA ALA A 883 -15.01 -32.70 12.62
C ALA A 883 -16.32 -32.29 11.91
N ARG A 884 -16.23 -31.60 10.77
CA ARG A 884 -17.36 -31.27 9.88
C ARG A 884 -17.74 -32.40 8.90
N ASN A 885 -17.10 -33.57 9.00
CA ASN A 885 -17.31 -34.71 8.12
C ASN A 885 -16.89 -34.45 6.65
N GLU A 886 -15.97 -33.51 6.42
CA GLU A 886 -15.35 -33.19 5.12
C GLU A 886 -14.06 -34.01 4.94
N ILE A 887 -14.21 -35.34 4.88
CA ILE A 887 -13.10 -36.28 5.06
C ILE A 887 -11.96 -36.10 4.03
N ASP A 888 -12.28 -36.01 2.73
CA ASP A 888 -11.24 -35.89 1.69
C ASP A 888 -10.43 -34.58 1.82
N GLN A 889 -11.08 -33.50 2.25
CA GLN A 889 -10.42 -32.21 2.49
C GLN A 889 -9.52 -32.27 3.73
N GLY A 890 -10.01 -32.83 4.84
CA GLY A 890 -9.21 -33.00 6.07
C GLY A 890 -7.95 -33.84 5.82
N LEU A 891 -8.11 -34.99 5.15
CA LEU A 891 -6.97 -35.85 4.80
C LEU A 891 -5.99 -35.17 3.83
N ALA A 892 -6.48 -34.40 2.86
CA ALA A 892 -5.62 -33.63 1.95
C ALA A 892 -4.81 -32.56 2.69
N LEU A 893 -5.41 -31.86 3.65
CA LEU A 893 -4.73 -30.85 4.47
C LEU A 893 -3.62 -31.46 5.34
N TRP A 894 -3.86 -32.64 5.93
CA TRP A 894 -2.81 -33.36 6.66
C TRP A 894 -1.62 -33.74 5.77
N ARG A 895 -1.87 -34.24 4.55
CA ARG A 895 -0.79 -34.52 3.58
C ARG A 895 -0.03 -33.25 3.17
N GLN A 896 -0.72 -32.13 3.00
CA GLN A 896 -0.09 -30.84 2.71
C GLN A 896 0.78 -30.34 3.87
N ALA A 897 0.34 -30.54 5.11
CA ALA A 897 1.10 -30.17 6.30
C ALA A 897 2.43 -30.95 6.35
N VAL A 898 2.41 -32.26 6.13
CA VAL A 898 3.62 -33.10 6.06
C VAL A 898 4.55 -32.70 4.90
N ALA A 899 4.00 -32.44 3.71
CA ALA A 899 4.79 -32.01 2.56
C ALA A 899 5.53 -30.68 2.83
N ARG A 900 4.85 -29.71 3.43
CA ARG A 900 5.48 -28.42 3.80
C ARG A 900 6.55 -28.57 4.89
N GLN A 901 6.36 -29.47 5.85
CA GLN A 901 7.37 -29.74 6.86
C GLN A 901 8.65 -30.31 6.23
N ARG A 902 8.52 -31.25 5.28
CA ARG A 902 9.67 -31.87 4.59
C ARG A 902 10.48 -30.86 3.74
N ASP A 903 9.83 -29.88 3.12
CA ASP A 903 10.50 -28.85 2.31
C ASP A 903 11.31 -27.82 3.15
N SER A 904 11.06 -27.74 4.47
CA SER A 904 11.58 -26.68 5.34
C SER A 904 13.03 -26.86 5.82
N GLY A 905 13.61 -28.07 5.68
CA GLY A 905 15.04 -28.32 5.95
C GLY A 905 15.52 -28.07 7.39
N VAL A 906 14.64 -28.14 8.40
CA VAL A 906 14.99 -27.94 9.81
C VAL A 906 16.06 -28.96 10.26
N LEU A 907 17.12 -28.45 10.89
CA LEU A 907 18.35 -29.17 11.26
C LEU A 907 18.09 -30.34 12.22
N PRO A 908 18.77 -31.50 12.02
CA PRO A 908 18.71 -32.61 12.97
C PRO A 908 19.40 -32.25 14.30
N LEU A 909 18.86 -32.77 15.41
CA LEU A 909 19.55 -32.77 16.70
C LEU A 909 20.88 -33.54 16.55
N PRO A 910 21.99 -33.07 17.14
CA PRO A 910 23.32 -33.65 16.91
C PRO A 910 23.46 -35.14 17.29
N ASP A 911 22.57 -35.67 18.14
CA ASP A 911 22.64 -37.02 18.70
C ASP A 911 21.35 -37.87 18.48
N ALA A 912 20.42 -37.44 17.63
CA ALA A 912 19.24 -38.21 17.24
C ALA A 912 18.93 -37.99 15.75
N PRO A 913 18.83 -39.05 14.92
CA PRO A 913 18.63 -38.88 13.48
C PRO A 913 17.27 -38.22 13.19
N GLY A 914 17.31 -36.96 12.75
CA GLY A 914 16.37 -36.40 11.77
C GLY A 914 14.97 -35.96 12.20
N LEU A 915 14.53 -36.12 13.46
CA LEU A 915 13.15 -35.77 13.83
C LEU A 915 13.07 -34.98 15.14
N ASP A 916 12.54 -33.77 15.05
CA ASP A 916 12.01 -33.05 16.21
C ASP A 916 10.64 -33.64 16.64
N ALA A 917 10.22 -33.38 17.88
CA ALA A 917 8.97 -33.89 18.47
C ALA A 917 7.74 -33.56 17.61
N TRP A 918 7.76 -32.37 17.02
CA TRP A 918 6.69 -31.79 16.23
C TRP A 918 6.48 -32.51 14.91
N THR A 919 7.57 -32.78 14.19
CA THR A 919 7.56 -33.52 12.94
C THR A 919 7.06 -34.94 13.18
N LEU A 920 7.49 -35.59 14.27
CA LEU A 920 7.01 -36.92 14.61
C LEU A 920 5.51 -36.93 14.95
N GLU A 921 5.02 -35.95 15.72
CA GLU A 921 3.58 -35.80 16.00
C GLU A 921 2.78 -35.63 14.71
N LEU A 922 3.22 -34.74 13.82
CA LEU A 922 2.58 -34.46 12.54
C LEU A 922 2.46 -35.71 11.66
N LEU A 923 3.53 -36.49 11.56
CA LEU A 923 3.54 -37.76 10.81
C LEU A 923 2.57 -38.76 11.43
N CYS A 924 2.61 -38.91 12.75
CA CYS A 924 1.75 -39.83 13.49
C CYS A 924 0.25 -39.50 13.33
N VAL A 925 -0.13 -38.24 13.56
CA VAL A 925 -1.52 -37.78 13.42
C VAL A 925 -2.02 -37.96 11.99
N THR A 926 -1.18 -37.64 10.99
CA THR A 926 -1.51 -37.84 9.58
C THR A 926 -1.80 -39.32 9.30
N VAL A 927 -0.93 -40.24 9.73
CA VAL A 927 -1.13 -41.68 9.53
C VAL A 927 -2.39 -42.18 10.26
N ILE A 928 -2.60 -41.75 11.50
CA ILE A 928 -3.79 -42.12 12.29
C ILE A 928 -5.08 -41.64 11.61
N ALA A 929 -5.13 -40.38 11.16
CA ALA A 929 -6.31 -39.85 10.46
C ALA A 929 -6.64 -40.69 9.21
N HIS A 930 -5.62 -41.07 8.43
CA HIS A 930 -5.81 -41.93 7.26
C HIS A 930 -6.23 -43.35 7.62
N ALA A 931 -5.72 -43.92 8.72
CA ALA A 931 -6.11 -45.23 9.21
C ALA A 931 -7.58 -45.26 9.65
N GLN A 932 -8.01 -44.28 10.45
CA GLN A 932 -9.39 -44.19 10.95
C GLN A 932 -10.44 -44.09 9.83
N HIS A 933 -10.04 -43.59 8.65
CA HIS A 933 -10.90 -43.46 7.47
C HIS A 933 -10.62 -44.52 6.38
N GLY A 934 -9.76 -45.52 6.63
CA GLY A 934 -9.48 -46.59 5.67
C GLY A 934 -8.77 -46.14 4.39
N ARG A 935 -7.91 -45.11 4.48
CA ARG A 935 -7.20 -44.47 3.36
C ARG A 935 -5.68 -44.50 3.50
N LEU A 936 -5.13 -45.56 4.10
CA LEU A 936 -3.69 -45.73 4.28
C LEU A 936 -2.93 -45.81 2.95
N ASP A 937 -3.60 -46.15 1.85
CA ASP A 937 -3.06 -46.16 0.49
C ASP A 937 -2.47 -44.80 0.07
N LEU A 938 -3.02 -43.70 0.58
CA LEU A 938 -2.58 -42.34 0.25
C LEU A 938 -1.34 -41.87 1.01
N VAL A 939 -0.90 -42.61 2.03
CA VAL A 939 0.24 -42.29 2.91
C VAL A 939 1.15 -43.48 3.12
N ALA A 940 1.23 -44.37 2.13
CA ALA A 940 2.02 -45.60 2.19
C ALA A 940 3.53 -45.34 2.44
N ASP A 941 4.06 -44.21 1.96
CA ASP A 941 5.42 -43.76 2.24
C ASP A 941 5.62 -43.47 3.73
N LEU A 942 4.67 -42.76 4.37
CA LEU A 942 4.72 -42.44 5.81
C LEU A 942 4.59 -43.71 6.66
N VAL A 943 3.70 -44.62 6.27
CA VAL A 943 3.50 -45.91 6.97
C VAL A 943 4.78 -46.76 6.96
N ALA A 944 5.58 -46.68 5.89
CA ALA A 944 6.87 -47.38 5.79
C ALA A 944 7.98 -46.68 6.60
N GLU A 945 7.90 -45.36 6.78
CA GLU A 945 8.90 -44.55 7.47
C GLU A 945 8.83 -44.66 9.00
N LEU A 946 7.63 -44.84 9.59
CA LEU A 946 7.45 -44.80 11.05
C LEU A 946 8.09 -45.96 11.84
N PRO A 947 7.99 -47.25 11.45
CA PRO A 947 8.53 -48.35 12.25
C PRO A 947 10.06 -48.29 12.50
N PRO A 948 10.91 -47.97 11.51
CA PRO A 948 12.35 -47.80 11.72
C PRO A 948 12.74 -46.72 12.73
N LEU A 949 11.85 -45.76 13.00
CA LEU A 949 12.10 -44.66 13.95
C LEU A 949 11.93 -45.11 15.41
N ALA A 950 11.20 -46.20 15.67
CA ALA A 950 10.86 -46.59 17.03
C ALA A 950 12.07 -47.09 17.85
N PRO A 951 12.91 -48.05 17.40
CA PRO A 951 13.98 -48.60 18.24
C PRO A 951 15.00 -47.55 18.75
N PRO A 952 15.46 -46.56 17.94
CA PRO A 952 16.32 -45.49 18.41
C PRO A 952 15.70 -44.67 19.56
N LEU A 953 14.40 -44.38 19.50
CA LEU A 953 13.68 -43.54 20.48
C LEU A 953 13.53 -44.19 21.86
N PHE A 954 13.64 -45.52 21.96
CA PHE A 954 13.59 -46.29 23.21
C PHE A 954 14.97 -46.79 23.68
N SER A 955 16.05 -46.40 23.00
CA SER A 955 17.43 -46.73 23.39
C SER A 955 17.90 -46.00 24.66
N GLU A 956 18.91 -46.53 25.35
CA GLU A 956 19.55 -45.86 26.49
C GLU A 956 20.19 -44.51 26.12
N SER A 957 20.56 -44.31 24.86
CA SER A 957 21.05 -43.03 24.36
C SER A 957 19.92 -42.01 24.21
N ALA A 958 18.73 -42.43 23.77
CA ALA A 958 17.55 -41.58 23.71
C ALA A 958 16.98 -41.20 25.08
N ALA A 959 17.24 -41.99 26.13
CA ALA A 959 16.97 -41.60 27.51
C ALA A 959 17.79 -40.37 27.98
N LYS A 960 18.83 -40.00 27.21
CA LYS A 960 19.65 -38.81 27.43
C LYS A 960 19.17 -37.61 26.59
N VAL A 961 18.12 -37.72 25.77
CA VAL A 961 17.57 -36.59 25.00
C VAL A 961 16.56 -35.82 25.88
N PRO A 962 16.51 -34.47 25.83
CA PRO A 962 15.62 -33.68 26.67
C PRO A 962 14.15 -34.06 26.50
N ALA A 963 13.40 -34.13 27.60
CA ALA A 963 12.04 -34.66 27.62
C ALA A 963 10.97 -33.76 26.94
N TYR A 964 11.27 -32.52 26.59
CA TYR A 964 10.38 -31.71 25.74
C TYR A 964 10.64 -31.95 24.23
N LEU A 965 11.79 -32.55 23.85
CA LEU A 965 12.09 -33.01 22.47
C LEU A 965 11.68 -34.47 22.25
N ILE A 966 11.81 -35.32 23.26
CA ILE A 966 11.40 -36.74 23.19
C ILE A 966 10.86 -37.14 24.57
N GLY A 967 9.67 -36.64 24.92
CA GLY A 967 8.97 -36.99 26.16
C GLY A 967 8.34 -38.38 26.11
N MET A 968 7.91 -38.92 27.26
CA MET A 968 7.14 -40.18 27.31
C MET A 968 5.88 -40.11 26.42
N ALA A 969 5.25 -38.93 26.33
CA ALA A 969 4.11 -38.70 25.45
C ALA A 969 4.46 -38.84 23.95
N VAL A 970 5.62 -38.34 23.50
CA VAL A 970 6.07 -38.47 22.10
C VAL A 970 6.30 -39.95 21.75
N ARG A 971 6.94 -40.69 22.66
CA ARG A 971 7.14 -42.14 22.56
C ARG A 971 5.82 -42.89 22.50
N GLY A 972 4.87 -42.52 23.35
CA GLY A 972 3.53 -43.10 23.34
C GLY A 972 2.74 -42.77 22.07
N THR A 973 2.87 -41.57 21.50
CA THR A 973 2.24 -41.22 20.21
C THR A 973 2.70 -42.13 19.06
N LEU A 974 4.00 -42.45 19.01
CA LEU A 974 4.52 -43.39 18.02
C LEU A 974 4.00 -44.81 18.27
N LEU A 975 4.04 -45.30 19.52
CA LEU A 975 3.52 -46.63 19.87
C LEU A 975 2.02 -46.74 19.59
N LEU A 976 1.26 -45.68 19.84
CA LEU A 976 -0.16 -45.60 19.51
C LEU A 976 -0.38 -45.74 18.00
N THR A 977 0.40 -45.02 17.20
CA THR A 977 0.32 -45.08 15.74
C THR A 977 0.64 -46.48 15.22
N LEU A 978 1.71 -47.10 15.72
CA LEU A 978 2.07 -48.48 15.38
C LEU A 978 1.01 -49.47 15.84
N GLY A 979 0.41 -49.26 17.02
CA GLY A 979 -0.71 -50.06 17.53
C GLY A 979 -1.94 -49.97 16.62
N VAL A 980 -2.31 -48.77 16.15
CA VAL A 980 -3.41 -48.58 15.20
C VAL A 980 -3.12 -49.29 13.87
N LEU A 981 -1.91 -49.19 13.34
CA LEU A 981 -1.50 -49.88 12.11
C LEU A 981 -1.52 -51.42 12.28
N ALA A 982 -1.13 -51.92 13.45
CA ALA A 982 -1.20 -53.33 13.78
C ALA A 982 -2.64 -53.84 13.79
N LEU A 983 -3.54 -53.09 14.46
CA LEU A 983 -4.96 -53.42 14.55
C LEU A 983 -5.65 -53.39 13.17
N ASP A 984 -5.30 -52.42 12.32
CA ASP A 984 -5.81 -52.33 10.94
C ASP A 984 -5.41 -53.55 10.09
N ARG A 985 -4.20 -54.08 10.31
CA ARG A 985 -3.69 -55.31 9.69
C ARG A 985 -4.20 -56.61 10.34
N GLY A 986 -4.99 -56.52 11.41
CA GLY A 986 -5.48 -57.66 12.19
C GLY A 986 -4.44 -58.31 13.12
N ASP A 987 -3.31 -57.64 13.38
CA ASP A 987 -2.29 -58.09 14.32
C ASP A 987 -2.67 -57.73 15.77
N ARG A 988 -2.79 -58.76 16.62
CA ARG A 988 -3.15 -58.61 18.03
C ARG A 988 -2.05 -57.98 18.89
N THR A 989 -0.81 -57.89 18.42
CA THR A 989 0.24 -57.12 19.13
C THR A 989 -0.16 -55.65 19.29
N GLY A 990 -1.01 -55.13 18.40
CA GLY A 990 -1.56 -53.78 18.47
C GLY A 990 -2.30 -53.46 19.76
N VAL A 991 -2.99 -54.45 20.35
CA VAL A 991 -3.72 -54.27 21.62
C VAL A 991 -2.76 -53.93 22.77
N ARG A 992 -1.61 -54.62 22.84
CA ARG A 992 -0.58 -54.35 23.86
C ARG A 992 0.14 -53.03 23.60
N LEU A 993 0.36 -52.65 22.34
CA LEU A 993 0.95 -51.36 21.98
C LEU A 993 0.04 -50.18 22.35
N VAL A 994 -1.27 -50.28 22.14
CA VAL A 994 -2.24 -49.25 22.56
C VAL A 994 -2.28 -49.13 24.08
N ALA A 995 -2.33 -50.23 24.83
CA ALA A 995 -2.28 -50.21 26.29
C ALA A 995 -0.98 -49.59 26.83
N LEU A 996 0.16 -49.89 26.19
CA LEU A 996 1.45 -49.32 26.56
C LEU A 996 1.55 -47.82 26.25
N ALA A 997 1.02 -47.40 25.10
CA ALA A 997 0.94 -45.99 24.71
C ALA A 997 0.06 -45.18 25.68
N GLU A 998 -1.07 -45.73 26.14
CA GLU A 998 -1.89 -45.08 27.16
C GLU A 998 -1.16 -44.95 28.50
N ARG A 999 -0.38 -45.97 28.89
CA ARG A 999 0.38 -45.95 30.14
C ARG A 999 1.53 -44.93 30.12
N LEU A 1000 2.21 -44.81 28.98
CA LEU A 1000 3.25 -43.80 28.74
C LEU A 1000 2.67 -42.39 28.54
N GLY A 1001 1.36 -42.30 28.25
CA GLY A 1001 0.72 -41.09 27.75
C GLY A 1001 1.05 -40.87 26.27
N PHE A 1002 0.22 -40.11 25.57
CA PHE A 1002 0.45 -39.70 24.19
C PHE A 1002 -0.07 -38.28 23.97
N LEU A 1003 0.40 -37.61 22.91
CA LEU A 1003 0.02 -36.24 22.60
C LEU A 1003 -1.43 -36.16 22.12
N ARG A 1004 -2.19 -35.20 22.67
CA ARG A 1004 -3.63 -35.05 22.45
C ARG A 1004 -3.99 -33.73 21.76
N ASN A 1005 -3.03 -33.13 21.05
CA ASN A 1005 -3.15 -31.79 20.51
C ASN A 1005 -4.25 -31.72 19.44
N PHE A 1006 -4.27 -32.67 18.50
CA PHE A 1006 -5.19 -32.64 17.36
C PHE A 1006 -6.39 -33.58 17.56
N GLN A 1007 -7.54 -33.00 17.90
CA GLN A 1007 -8.82 -33.69 18.07
C GLN A 1007 -9.81 -33.31 16.97
N PRO A 1008 -10.67 -34.23 16.49
CA PRO A 1008 -10.98 -35.54 17.06
C PRO A 1008 -10.02 -36.69 16.75
N THR A 1009 -9.02 -36.53 15.86
CA THR A 1009 -8.17 -37.64 15.41
C THR A 1009 -7.49 -38.37 16.57
N MET A 1010 -6.93 -37.65 17.55
CA MET A 1010 -6.20 -38.20 18.68
C MET A 1010 -7.07 -38.52 19.91
N THR A 1011 -8.34 -38.90 19.73
CA THR A 1011 -9.27 -39.15 20.86
C THR A 1011 -8.96 -40.47 21.56
N PRO A 1012 -8.62 -40.50 22.87
CA PRO A 1012 -8.30 -41.74 23.59
C PRO A 1012 -9.42 -42.80 23.57
N ALA A 1013 -10.68 -42.35 23.68
CA ALA A 1013 -11.83 -43.24 23.69
C ALA A 1013 -11.95 -44.07 22.40
N GLY A 1014 -11.58 -43.50 21.25
CA GLY A 1014 -11.61 -44.20 19.97
C GLY A 1014 -10.59 -45.33 19.90
N PHE A 1015 -9.37 -45.09 20.36
CA PHE A 1015 -8.31 -46.10 20.36
C PHE A 1015 -8.58 -47.23 21.35
N ARG A 1016 -9.08 -46.89 22.55
CA ARG A 1016 -9.51 -47.90 23.54
C ARG A 1016 -10.62 -48.80 22.98
N ALA A 1017 -11.66 -48.20 22.40
CA ALA A 1017 -12.74 -48.96 21.80
C ALA A 1017 -12.25 -49.87 20.65
N ALA A 1018 -11.29 -49.41 19.85
CA ALA A 1018 -10.67 -50.22 18.80
C ALA A 1018 -9.88 -51.41 19.36
N ALA A 1019 -9.08 -51.21 20.42
CA ALA A 1019 -8.33 -52.27 21.08
C ALA A 1019 -9.24 -53.29 21.78
N GLU A 1020 -10.27 -52.81 22.50
CA GLU A 1020 -11.27 -53.66 23.17
C GLU A 1020 -12.07 -54.51 22.17
N LYS A 1021 -12.41 -53.93 21.02
CA LYS A 1021 -13.09 -54.65 19.93
C LYS A 1021 -12.19 -55.72 19.29
N ALA A 1022 -10.88 -55.49 19.24
CA ALA A 1022 -9.94 -56.44 18.67
C ALA A 1022 -9.65 -57.62 19.63
N ASP A 1023 -9.38 -57.35 20.91
CA ASP A 1023 -9.18 -58.36 21.96
C ASP A 1023 -9.29 -57.75 23.38
N GLY A 1024 -10.53 -57.56 23.87
CA GLY A 1024 -10.82 -56.94 25.18
C GLY A 1024 -10.12 -57.59 26.40
N PRO A 1025 -10.12 -58.93 26.55
CA PRO A 1025 -9.38 -59.59 27.62
C PRO A 1025 -7.88 -59.30 27.59
N ALA A 1026 -7.23 -59.40 26.41
CA ALA A 1026 -5.81 -59.13 26.27
C ALA A 1026 -5.46 -57.66 26.55
N TYR A 1027 -6.35 -56.72 26.22
CA TYR A 1027 -6.21 -55.31 26.54
C TYR A 1027 -6.26 -55.06 28.06
N ALA A 1028 -7.25 -55.62 28.75
CA ALA A 1028 -7.40 -55.47 30.20
C ALA A 1028 -6.19 -56.06 30.97
N ASP A 1029 -5.70 -57.22 30.53
CA ASP A 1029 -4.50 -57.85 31.09
C ASP A 1029 -3.26 -56.96 30.89
N ALA A 1030 -3.06 -56.40 29.70
CA ALA A 1030 -1.95 -55.50 29.41
C ALA A 1030 -2.01 -54.19 30.22
N VAL A 1031 -3.19 -53.61 30.39
CA VAL A 1031 -3.38 -52.42 31.23
C VAL A 1031 -3.02 -52.72 32.69
N SER A 1032 -3.45 -53.87 33.22
CA SER A 1032 -3.11 -54.29 34.59
C SER A 1032 -1.61 -54.57 34.74
N GLU A 1033 -0.98 -55.22 33.76
CA GLU A 1033 0.45 -55.53 33.73
C GLU A 1033 1.29 -54.24 33.77
N TYR A 1034 0.96 -53.25 32.93
CA TYR A 1034 1.74 -52.02 32.80
C TYR A 1034 1.47 -50.99 33.91
N ALA A 1035 0.36 -51.10 34.64
CA ALA A 1035 0.02 -50.16 35.72
C ALA A 1035 1.13 -50.07 36.80
N GLY A 1036 1.75 -51.20 37.14
CA GLY A 1036 2.79 -51.30 38.19
C GLY A 1036 4.22 -51.01 37.73
N LEU A 1037 4.46 -50.84 36.43
CA LEU A 1037 5.82 -50.73 35.88
C LEU A 1037 6.38 -49.30 36.01
N GLY A 1038 7.70 -49.22 36.27
CA GLY A 1038 8.46 -47.97 36.24
C GLY A 1038 8.84 -47.54 34.82
N PRO A 1039 9.37 -46.31 34.63
CA PRO A 1039 9.74 -45.79 33.31
C PRO A 1039 10.73 -46.66 32.51
N ASP A 1040 11.71 -47.26 33.19
CA ASP A 1040 12.70 -48.14 32.55
C ASP A 1040 12.09 -49.49 32.15
N ASP A 1041 11.19 -50.04 32.96
CA ASP A 1041 10.49 -51.29 32.65
C ASP A 1041 9.50 -51.11 31.50
N LEU A 1042 8.79 -49.97 31.45
CA LEU A 1042 7.92 -49.61 30.33
C LEU A 1042 8.72 -49.45 29.03
N ARG A 1043 9.94 -48.91 29.10
CA ARG A 1043 10.86 -48.80 27.96
C ARG A 1043 11.29 -50.18 27.45
N LEU A 1044 11.61 -51.11 28.35
CA LEU A 1044 11.95 -52.50 27.98
C LEU A 1044 10.76 -53.22 27.36
N ALA A 1045 9.57 -53.09 27.95
CA ALA A 1045 8.33 -53.65 27.40
C ALA A 1045 8.03 -53.11 25.99
N ALA A 1046 8.32 -51.83 25.71
CA ALA A 1046 8.21 -51.26 24.37
C ALA A 1046 9.19 -51.89 23.39
N LEU A 1047 10.47 -52.04 23.76
CA LEU A 1047 11.49 -52.65 22.90
C LEU A 1047 11.15 -54.11 22.56
N ASP A 1048 10.65 -54.87 23.53
CA ASP A 1048 10.25 -56.26 23.33
C ASP A 1048 9.12 -56.39 22.31
N LEU A 1049 8.09 -55.54 22.39
CA LEU A 1049 6.99 -55.52 21.41
C LEU A 1049 7.44 -55.02 20.02
N LEU A 1050 8.36 -54.06 19.98
CA LEU A 1050 8.89 -53.49 18.73
C LEU A 1050 9.83 -54.44 17.99
N SER A 1051 10.45 -55.41 18.69
CA SER A 1051 11.32 -56.42 18.07
C SER A 1051 10.61 -57.29 17.01
N ALA A 1052 9.27 -57.37 17.08
CA ALA A 1052 8.45 -58.05 16.07
C ALA A 1052 8.24 -57.23 14.79
N TRP A 1053 8.51 -55.93 14.80
CA TRP A 1053 8.21 -54.98 13.71
C TRP A 1053 9.42 -54.61 12.85
N VAL A 1054 10.64 -54.89 13.31
CA VAL A 1054 11.89 -54.64 12.58
C VAL A 1054 12.65 -55.96 12.44
N PRO A 1055 12.65 -56.62 11.27
CA PRO A 1055 13.59 -57.72 11.03
C PRO A 1055 15.01 -57.14 11.06
N GLY A 1056 15.88 -57.75 11.87
CA GLY A 1056 17.21 -57.25 12.20
C GLY A 1056 18.17 -57.06 11.03
#